data_AF-U1QVJ4-F1
#
_entry.id   AF-U1QVJ4-F1
#
_cell.length_a   1.000
_cell.length_b   1.000
_cell.length_c   1.000
_cell.angle_alpha   90.00
_cell.angle_beta   90.00
_cell.angle_gamma   90.00
#
_symmetry.space_group_name_H-M   'P 1'
#
loop_
_entity.id
_entity.type
_entity.pdbx_description
1 polymer ?
#
loop_
_entity_poly.entity_id
_entity_poly.type
_entity_poly.pdbx_seq_one_letter_code
_entity_poly.pdbx_strand_id
1 'polypeptide(L)'
;MTYISLDPKRLQHLITNLTRYATISYKQRGYVKHANELQGYPTDLTQFQNRISSTVGILEEKTKELQARLDSAKAANESGITPMGANGMISYFIPDGEDDTIKNALKHNHVETVKQAREDARKLKEYSTNQVGPSGREWDSLVKRMKANQNDSVYANAIIANIDPKDLRNIPIPPPEAYVNYQSGGLVNAAILYKGLSYEQRGESAEILGHLVSTASNTWPESKAKKYAEQLTENIDRRGVLGLNRIFCSSRSVDIDGDGKKERIGLDYNDSMLAAVGTKLERWPGKFELYGPYSVKPETGMLGIAHAMTGNTGAAAKWLAVRSSGNGGKGAEGEVDAEKTAARTKKLVERGPIGDSQWTDDWTLLAAQQAASSSDAPSHGAAEAGIVSGALNAIGEGDNKLKLSDKARNAASIAMSAYPYGVQRSAETDDLPSMVSGNMGKYGWSKNLPRQPLLTNKALTNVLGQIGQNNTALTRLTGSQEAFNKMQISPENVPQGNTQYLSNTLTSQSRTRGFMQGAIARQAEIDGADADARTAAWANVASMAIGSLPIPGLNQIGKALELGSKFAANVGKSAASEGAKNGMTKLYGGQELKAKDKNSALKAAGVNANRQISGMALLKSGLYSQDELKAVTKIPGVDVGEVLTPDGELKVHTGGPFKGTQAEALIQVVKNLPAENHGALNNVDKNMSDSYESAYDAAHEQPH
;
A
#
# COMPACT_ATOMS: atom_id res chain seq x y z
N MET A 1 -1.61 -11.83 37.64
CA MET A 1 -0.72 -10.67 37.73
C MET A 1 -1.31 -9.73 38.77
N THR A 2 -0.48 -9.10 39.61
CA THR A 2 -0.95 -8.15 40.63
C THR A 2 -0.69 -6.72 40.17
N TYR A 3 -1.73 -5.88 40.20
CA TYR A 3 -1.62 -4.44 39.94
C TYR A 3 -1.75 -3.65 41.24
N ILE A 4 -0.82 -2.72 41.47
CA ILE A 4 -0.82 -1.86 42.65
C ILE A 4 -1.05 -0.42 42.18
N SER A 5 -2.25 0.09 42.45
CA SER A 5 -2.65 1.45 42.07
C SER A 5 -2.28 2.49 43.13
N LEU A 6 -1.86 3.66 42.68
CA LEU A 6 -1.47 4.79 43.53
C LEU A 6 -1.84 6.13 42.90
N ASP A 7 -2.04 7.15 43.74
CA ASP A 7 -2.12 8.54 43.31
C ASP A 7 -0.69 9.10 43.20
N PRO A 8 -0.22 9.43 41.98
CA PRO A 8 1.17 9.82 41.78
C PRO A 8 1.52 11.13 42.46
N LYS A 9 0.56 12.07 42.56
CA LYS A 9 0.81 13.39 43.17
C LYS A 9 0.86 13.27 44.68
N ARG A 10 -0.10 12.55 45.28
CA ARG A 10 -0.13 12.34 46.74
C ARG A 10 1.06 11.52 47.21
N LEU A 11 1.45 10.46 46.48
CA LEU A 11 2.62 9.67 46.83
C LEU A 11 3.91 10.49 46.73
N GLN A 12 4.09 11.28 45.66
CA GLN A 12 5.26 12.17 45.55
C GLN A 12 5.30 13.20 46.70
N HIS A 13 4.16 13.75 47.10
CA HIS A 13 4.06 14.68 48.23
C HIS A 13 4.46 14.01 49.55
N LEU A 14 3.95 12.80 49.81
CA LEU A 14 4.32 12.01 50.99
C LEU A 14 5.83 11.75 51.03
N ILE A 15 6.39 11.23 49.93
CA ILE A 15 7.84 10.99 49.78
C ILE A 15 8.63 12.26 50.10
N THR A 16 8.24 13.40 49.52
CA THR A 16 8.93 14.68 49.73
C THR A 16 8.89 15.12 51.20
N ASN A 17 7.78 14.93 51.89
CA ASN A 17 7.65 15.28 53.30
C ASN A 17 8.45 14.33 54.21
N LEU A 18 8.48 13.03 53.91
CA LEU A 18 9.28 12.05 54.65
C LEU A 18 10.78 12.32 54.47
N THR A 19 11.26 12.58 53.25
CA THR A 19 12.65 13.00 53.00
C THR A 19 13.00 14.25 53.79
N ARG A 20 12.12 15.26 53.80
CA ARG A 20 12.36 16.50 54.53
C ARG A 20 12.42 16.27 56.04
N TYR A 21 11.53 15.44 56.58
CA TYR A 21 11.52 15.09 57.99
C TYR A 21 12.79 14.35 58.40
N ALA A 22 13.28 13.41 57.57
CA ALA A 22 14.54 12.72 57.77
C ALA A 22 15.72 13.71 57.83
N THR A 23 15.81 14.61 56.84
CA THR A 23 16.85 15.65 56.78
C THR A 23 16.82 16.58 57.99
N ILE A 24 15.64 17.05 58.40
CA ILE A 24 15.49 17.93 59.56
C ILE A 24 15.89 17.18 60.84
N SER A 25 15.43 15.93 61.02
CA SER A 25 15.75 15.12 62.20
C SER A 25 17.26 14.89 62.33
N TYR A 26 17.92 14.59 61.21
CA TYR A 26 19.38 14.43 61.18
C TYR A 26 20.13 15.73 61.51
N LYS A 27 19.63 16.87 61.02
CA LYS A 27 20.17 18.19 61.35
C LYS A 27 20.01 18.52 62.85
N GLN A 28 18.83 18.28 63.42
CA GLN A 28 18.55 18.52 64.85
C GLN A 28 19.40 17.62 65.76
N ARG A 29 19.62 16.36 65.38
CA ARG A 29 20.59 15.46 66.05
C ARG A 29 21.98 16.11 66.16
N GLY A 30 22.44 16.76 65.08
CA GLY A 30 23.71 17.49 65.06
C GLY A 30 23.73 18.68 66.03
N TYR A 31 22.63 19.44 66.12
CA TYR A 31 22.52 20.53 67.07
C TYR A 31 22.56 20.07 68.53
N VAL A 32 21.87 18.99 68.87
CA VAL A 32 21.91 18.42 70.23
C VAL A 32 23.34 17.95 70.58
N LYS A 33 24.02 17.28 69.64
CA LYS A 33 25.43 16.87 69.81
C LYS A 33 26.33 18.08 70.08
N HIS A 34 26.22 19.11 69.24
CA HIS A 34 27.03 20.32 69.36
C HIS A 34 26.76 21.07 70.67
N ALA A 35 25.49 21.18 71.09
CA ALA A 35 25.15 21.79 72.38
C ALA A 35 25.77 21.02 73.57
N ASN A 36 25.78 19.69 73.52
CA ASN A 36 26.43 18.85 74.53
C ASN A 36 27.95 19.05 74.56
N GLU A 37 28.59 19.16 73.39
CA GLU A 37 30.03 19.47 73.26
C GLU A 37 30.37 20.85 73.85
N LEU A 38 29.59 21.88 73.54
CA LEU A 38 29.79 23.25 74.05
C LEU A 38 29.70 23.34 75.58
N GLN A 39 28.91 22.47 76.22
CA GLN A 39 28.74 22.43 77.67
C GLN A 39 29.68 21.44 78.38
N GLY A 40 30.68 20.90 77.67
CA GLY A 40 31.68 20.00 78.26
C GLY A 40 31.17 18.58 78.49
N TYR A 41 30.28 18.07 77.64
CA TYR A 41 29.73 16.71 77.68
C TYR A 41 28.97 16.37 78.98
N PRO A 42 27.94 17.16 79.37
CA PRO A 42 27.19 16.92 80.61
C PRO A 42 26.42 15.59 80.63
N THR A 43 26.22 14.93 79.49
CA THR A 43 25.59 13.60 79.40
C THR A 43 26.13 12.79 78.21
N ASP A 44 26.06 11.45 78.32
CA ASP A 44 26.38 10.54 77.22
C ASP A 44 25.22 10.47 76.23
N LEU A 45 25.45 10.98 75.03
CA LEU A 45 24.47 10.99 73.94
C LEU A 45 24.61 9.80 72.99
N THR A 46 25.53 8.86 73.21
CA THR A 46 25.86 7.80 72.24
C THR A 46 24.63 7.01 71.80
N GLN A 47 23.82 6.53 72.74
CA GLN A 47 22.60 5.78 72.42
C GLN A 47 21.57 6.64 71.66
N PHE A 48 21.37 7.90 72.08
CA PHE A 48 20.47 8.83 71.41
C PHE A 48 20.92 9.09 69.96
N GLN A 49 22.21 9.36 69.76
CA GLN A 49 22.80 9.64 68.45
C GLN A 49 22.67 8.44 67.52
N ASN A 50 22.95 7.23 68.02
CA ASN A 50 22.83 5.99 67.25
C ASN A 50 21.37 5.70 66.88
N ARG A 51 20.43 5.89 67.81
CA ARG A 51 18.99 5.67 67.57
C ARG A 51 18.44 6.59 66.50
N ILE A 52 18.77 7.88 66.53
CA ILE A 52 18.31 8.82 65.51
C ILE A 52 18.95 8.50 64.15
N SER A 53 20.26 8.21 64.11
CA SER A 53 20.93 7.79 62.87
C SER A 53 20.27 6.55 62.25
N SER A 54 20.00 5.51 63.06
CA SER A 54 19.36 4.29 62.59
C SER A 54 17.93 4.55 62.08
N THR A 55 17.13 5.31 62.83
CA THR A 55 15.74 5.61 62.43
C THR A 55 15.69 6.44 61.15
N VAL A 56 16.58 7.43 61.02
CA VAL A 56 16.72 8.22 59.79
C VAL A 56 17.10 7.33 58.61
N GLY A 57 18.07 6.42 58.80
CA GLY A 57 18.46 5.46 57.76
C GLY A 57 17.30 4.58 57.28
N ILE A 58 16.52 4.02 58.22
CA ILE A 58 15.32 3.22 57.88
C ILE A 58 14.31 4.06 57.10
N LEU A 59 14.08 5.31 57.51
CA LEU A 59 13.14 6.20 56.83
C LEU A 59 13.60 6.55 55.41
N GLU A 60 14.90 6.80 55.22
CA GLU A 60 15.49 7.04 53.90
C GLU A 60 15.35 5.81 52.99
N GLU A 61 15.58 4.59 53.51
CA GLU A 61 15.37 3.33 52.78
C GLU A 61 13.91 3.16 52.36
N LYS A 62 12.95 3.40 53.28
CA LYS A 62 11.52 3.35 52.94
C LYS A 62 11.12 4.40 51.92
N THR A 63 11.72 5.58 51.98
CA THR A 63 11.46 6.62 51.00
C THR A 63 11.99 6.23 49.60
N LYS A 64 13.15 5.57 49.52
CA LYS A 64 13.68 4.98 48.27
C LYS A 64 12.77 3.87 47.73
N GLU A 65 12.28 2.97 48.59
CA GLU A 65 11.33 1.92 48.22
C GLU A 65 10.04 2.50 47.61
N LEU A 66 9.48 3.55 48.22
CA LEU A 66 8.28 4.23 47.73
C LEU A 66 8.53 4.96 46.42
N GLN A 67 9.69 5.63 46.28
CA GLN A 67 10.06 6.30 45.04
C GLN A 67 10.22 5.31 43.88
N ALA A 68 10.85 4.15 44.11
CA ALA A 68 10.97 3.12 43.08
C ALA A 68 9.61 2.61 42.57
N ARG A 69 8.62 2.48 43.46
CA ARG A 69 7.25 2.06 43.10
C ARG A 69 6.47 3.16 42.39
N LEU A 70 6.65 4.42 42.80
CA LEU A 70 6.12 5.57 42.09
C LEU A 70 6.70 5.68 40.68
N ASP A 71 8.01 5.51 40.53
CA ASP A 71 8.70 5.55 39.23
C ASP A 71 8.27 4.37 38.34
N SER A 72 8.08 3.18 38.93
CA SER A 72 7.52 2.01 38.24
C SER A 72 6.11 2.28 37.73
N ALA A 73 5.25 2.89 38.53
CA ALA A 73 3.88 3.19 38.11
C ALA A 73 3.83 4.27 37.02
N LYS A 74 4.69 5.30 37.11
CA LYS A 74 4.84 6.32 36.06
C LYS A 74 5.34 5.69 34.76
N ALA A 75 6.37 4.85 34.84
CA ALA A 75 6.94 4.17 33.69
C ALA A 75 5.92 3.24 33.00
N ALA A 76 5.20 2.43 33.78
CA ALA A 76 4.14 1.57 33.26
C ALA A 76 3.00 2.37 32.60
N ASN A 77 2.68 3.56 33.13
CA ASN A 77 1.68 4.42 32.52
C ASN A 77 2.15 5.08 31.21
N GLU A 78 3.34 5.65 31.20
CA GLU A 78 3.93 6.32 30.03
C GLU A 78 4.18 5.34 28.87
N SER A 79 4.60 4.11 29.18
CA SER A 79 4.82 3.05 28.20
C SER A 79 3.54 2.36 27.71
N GLY A 80 2.39 2.64 28.35
CA GLY A 80 1.10 2.03 28.00
C GLY A 80 0.88 0.63 28.56
N ILE A 81 1.78 0.10 29.39
CA ILE A 81 1.63 -1.20 30.08
C ILE A 81 0.40 -1.18 30.99
N THR A 82 0.20 -0.07 31.72
CA THR A 82 -0.97 0.11 32.59
C THR A 82 -1.72 1.40 32.22
N PRO A 83 -3.03 1.36 31.98
CA PRO A 83 -3.80 2.55 31.70
C PRO A 83 -3.91 3.45 32.94
N MET A 84 -4.14 4.74 32.71
CA MET A 84 -4.51 5.66 33.79
C MET A 84 -5.97 5.44 34.15
N GLY A 85 -6.26 5.29 35.45
CA GLY A 85 -7.63 5.23 35.94
C GLY A 85 -8.37 6.55 35.71
N ALA A 86 -9.71 6.50 35.63
CA ALA A 86 -10.53 7.70 35.43
C ALA A 86 -10.34 8.77 36.54
N ASN A 87 -9.92 8.35 37.73
CA ASN A 87 -9.60 9.22 38.86
C ASN A 87 -8.14 9.72 38.88
N GLY A 88 -7.36 9.47 37.84
CA GLY A 88 -5.95 9.88 37.73
C GLY A 88 -4.96 8.98 38.47
N MET A 89 -5.40 7.85 39.02
CA MET A 89 -4.48 6.85 39.59
C MET A 89 -3.71 6.13 38.49
N ILE A 90 -2.47 5.78 38.79
CA ILE A 90 -1.61 4.96 37.94
C ILE A 90 -1.20 3.70 38.71
N SER A 91 -0.81 2.64 37.99
CA SER A 91 -0.46 1.38 38.62
C SER A 91 0.90 0.89 38.14
N TYR A 92 1.60 0.13 38.98
CA TYR A 92 2.67 -0.76 38.52
C TYR A 92 2.20 -2.20 38.67
N PHE A 93 2.85 -3.12 37.96
CA PHE A 93 2.54 -4.55 38.08
C PHE A 93 3.73 -5.37 38.59
N ILE A 94 3.40 -6.47 39.25
CA ILE A 94 4.32 -7.55 39.62
C ILE A 94 3.74 -8.85 39.06
N PRO A 95 4.53 -9.67 38.34
CA PRO A 95 4.09 -11.00 37.89
C PRO A 95 3.69 -11.92 39.05
N ASP A 96 2.79 -12.86 38.77
CA ASP A 96 2.40 -13.84 39.80
C ASP A 96 3.60 -14.73 40.14
N GLY A 97 3.77 -15.02 41.43
CA GLY A 97 4.89 -15.82 41.94
C GLY A 97 6.19 -15.05 42.13
N GLU A 98 6.22 -13.74 41.85
CA GLU A 98 7.35 -12.88 42.21
C GLU A 98 7.03 -11.96 43.38
N ASP A 99 8.03 -11.72 44.24
CA ASP A 99 7.91 -10.77 45.34
C ASP A 99 7.95 -9.31 44.85
N ASP A 100 7.20 -8.42 45.51
CA ASP A 100 7.30 -6.97 45.35
C ASP A 100 8.60 -6.45 45.98
N THR A 101 9.70 -6.64 45.25
CA THR A 101 11.00 -6.04 45.54
C THR A 101 11.23 -4.81 44.66
N ILE A 102 12.11 -3.89 45.09
CA ILE A 102 12.53 -2.74 44.26
C ILE A 102 12.99 -3.23 42.89
N LYS A 103 13.83 -4.28 42.86
CA LYS A 103 14.39 -4.83 41.63
C LYS A 103 13.29 -5.30 40.67
N ASN A 104 12.31 -6.04 41.18
CA ASN A 104 11.23 -6.58 40.35
C ASN A 104 10.29 -5.48 39.86
N ALA A 105 9.93 -4.53 40.74
CA ALA A 105 9.11 -3.38 40.36
C ALA A 105 9.76 -2.58 39.22
N LEU A 106 11.04 -2.22 39.36
CA LEU A 106 11.76 -1.44 38.33
C LEU A 106 11.91 -2.20 37.01
N LYS A 107 12.26 -3.50 37.08
CA LYS A 107 12.52 -4.35 35.91
C LYS A 107 11.25 -4.57 35.09
N HIS A 108 10.18 -5.05 35.73
CA HIS A 108 8.95 -5.43 35.01
C HIS A 108 8.17 -4.25 34.47
N ASN A 109 8.34 -3.06 35.06
CA ASN A 109 7.72 -1.83 34.59
C ASN A 109 8.66 -1.00 33.69
N HIS A 110 9.78 -1.59 33.25
CA HIS A 110 10.71 -1.03 32.27
C HIS A 110 11.20 0.39 32.59
N VAL A 111 11.48 0.67 33.87
CA VAL A 111 11.77 2.04 34.34
C VAL A 111 12.97 2.67 33.63
N GLU A 112 14.06 1.92 33.42
CA GLU A 112 15.25 2.46 32.75
C GLU A 112 15.00 2.76 31.27
N THR A 113 14.25 1.90 30.56
CA THR A 113 13.86 2.16 29.16
C THR A 113 13.03 3.43 29.04
N VAL A 114 12.03 3.60 29.91
CA VAL A 114 11.17 4.79 29.91
C VAL A 114 11.95 6.05 30.29
N LYS A 115 12.86 5.96 31.27
CA LYS A 115 13.75 7.07 31.64
C LYS A 115 14.64 7.50 30.49
N GLN A 116 15.20 6.54 29.75
CA GLN A 116 16.01 6.82 28.56
C GLN A 116 15.16 7.47 27.45
N ALA A 117 13.95 6.94 27.20
CA ALA A 117 13.01 7.54 26.25
C ALA A 117 12.66 8.98 26.63
N ARG A 118 12.36 9.27 27.90
CA ARG A 118 12.07 10.63 28.37
C ARG A 118 13.23 11.60 28.08
N GLU A 119 14.46 11.16 28.32
CA GLU A 119 15.65 11.96 28.06
C GLU A 119 15.89 12.17 26.56
N ASP A 120 15.68 11.15 25.74
CA ASP A 120 15.84 11.25 24.29
C ASP A 120 14.72 12.13 23.66
N ALA A 121 13.49 12.05 24.16
CA ALA A 121 12.40 12.96 23.80
C ALA A 121 12.73 14.42 24.14
N ARG A 122 13.25 14.67 25.36
CA ARG A 122 13.69 16.00 25.79
C ARG A 122 14.77 16.56 24.87
N LYS A 123 15.83 15.77 24.60
CA LYS A 123 16.92 16.16 23.68
C LYS A 123 16.43 16.44 22.27
N LEU A 124 15.58 15.58 21.72
CA LEU A 124 15.04 15.77 20.38
C LEU A 124 14.26 17.08 20.27
N LYS A 125 13.42 17.39 21.27
CA LYS A 125 12.70 18.66 21.35
C LYS A 125 13.65 19.85 21.43
N GLU A 126 14.61 19.82 22.36
CA GLU A 126 15.60 20.89 22.53
C GLU A 126 16.40 21.15 21.26
N TYR A 127 16.93 20.10 20.62
CA TYR A 127 17.68 20.24 19.37
C TYR A 127 16.84 20.82 18.22
N SER A 128 15.53 20.52 18.20
CA SER A 128 14.63 21.02 17.16
C SER A 128 14.32 22.52 17.26
N THR A 129 14.40 23.10 18.47
CA THR A 129 14.02 24.48 18.77
C THR A 129 15.20 25.41 19.08
N ASN A 130 16.36 24.88 19.49
CA ASN A 130 17.49 25.70 19.88
C ASN A 130 18.13 26.44 18.69
N GLN A 131 18.68 27.63 18.97
CA GLN A 131 19.46 28.41 17.98
C GLN A 131 20.74 27.70 17.54
N VAL A 132 21.31 26.87 18.41
CA VAL A 132 22.47 26.03 18.13
C VAL A 132 22.05 24.58 18.32
N GLY A 133 22.29 23.79 17.28
CA GLY A 133 21.99 22.37 17.21
C GLY A 133 23.05 21.54 17.92
N PRO A 134 22.80 20.23 18.03
CA PRO A 134 23.76 19.30 18.63
C PRO A 134 25.05 19.25 17.80
N SER A 135 26.16 18.92 18.46
CA SER A 135 27.32 18.42 17.72
C SER A 135 26.97 17.13 16.98
N GLY A 136 27.68 16.80 15.90
CA GLY A 136 27.45 15.57 15.15
C GLY A 136 27.47 14.32 16.04
N ARG A 137 28.42 14.23 16.99
CA ARG A 137 28.51 13.12 17.95
C ARG A 137 27.28 12.99 18.85
N GLU A 138 26.71 14.11 19.31
CA GLU A 138 25.51 14.09 20.14
C GLU A 138 24.28 13.65 19.34
N TRP A 139 24.14 14.15 18.10
CA TRP A 139 23.09 13.76 17.18
C TRP A 139 23.18 12.26 16.84
N ASP A 140 24.35 11.80 16.40
CA ASP A 140 24.57 10.40 16.03
C ASP A 140 24.28 9.45 17.20
N SER A 141 24.68 9.85 18.41
CA SER A 141 24.39 9.09 19.63
C SER A 141 22.89 9.01 19.92
N LEU A 142 22.15 10.11 19.75
CA LEU A 142 20.70 10.16 19.92
C LEU A 142 20.01 9.29 18.86
N VAL A 143 20.31 9.52 17.58
CA VAL A 143 19.72 8.79 16.46
C VAL A 143 19.98 7.30 16.56
N LYS A 144 21.21 6.89 16.90
CA LYS A 144 21.53 5.47 17.09
C LYS A 144 20.67 4.82 18.18
N ARG A 145 20.47 5.50 19.33
CA ARG A 145 19.59 4.98 20.40
C ARG A 145 18.14 4.92 19.96
N MET A 146 17.62 5.97 19.34
CA MET A 146 16.23 6.01 18.90
C MET A 146 15.96 4.95 17.82
N LYS A 147 16.82 4.81 16.80
CA LYS A 147 16.71 3.77 15.76
C LYS A 147 16.79 2.35 16.34
N ALA A 148 17.64 2.11 17.33
CA ALA A 148 17.74 0.82 18.00
C ALA A 148 16.47 0.43 18.77
N ASN A 149 15.70 1.41 19.24
CA ASN A 149 14.49 1.19 20.05
C ASN A 149 13.18 1.58 19.35
N GLN A 150 13.21 2.01 18.08
CA GLN A 150 12.02 2.55 17.41
C GLN A 150 10.89 1.53 17.17
N ASN A 151 11.23 0.24 17.26
CA ASN A 151 10.29 -0.88 17.17
C ASN A 151 9.96 -1.50 18.55
N ASP A 152 10.51 -0.96 19.65
CA ASP A 152 10.15 -1.32 21.02
C ASP A 152 8.93 -0.48 21.44
N SER A 153 7.82 -1.13 21.76
CA SER A 153 6.56 -0.44 22.08
C SER A 153 6.58 0.31 23.40
N VAL A 154 7.37 -0.13 24.38
CA VAL A 154 7.54 0.57 25.67
C VAL A 154 8.30 1.87 25.43
N TYR A 155 9.41 1.81 24.69
CA TYR A 155 10.20 2.98 24.34
C TYR A 155 9.41 3.95 23.47
N ALA A 156 8.74 3.46 22.42
CA ALA A 156 7.95 4.27 21.51
C ALA A 156 6.80 5.00 22.23
N ASN A 157 6.01 4.29 23.05
CA ASN A 157 4.96 4.92 23.86
C ASN A 157 5.52 5.97 24.81
N ALA A 158 6.65 5.69 25.46
CA ALA A 158 7.28 6.64 26.37
C ALA A 158 7.77 7.91 25.66
N ILE A 159 8.35 7.81 24.45
CA ILE A 159 8.68 9.00 23.63
C ILE A 159 7.40 9.80 23.33
N ILE A 160 6.37 9.14 22.80
CA ILE A 160 5.13 9.80 22.39
C ILE A 160 4.39 10.43 23.58
N ALA A 161 4.44 9.82 24.77
CA ALA A 161 3.86 10.37 25.98
C ALA A 161 4.57 11.64 26.49
N ASN A 162 5.85 11.82 26.13
CA ASN A 162 6.70 12.92 26.60
C ASN A 162 6.92 14.03 25.56
N ILE A 163 6.29 13.94 24.37
CA ILE A 163 6.29 15.00 23.35
C ILE A 163 4.85 15.40 23.08
N ASP A 164 4.51 16.68 23.24
CA ASP A 164 3.18 17.17 22.87
C ASP A 164 2.92 16.93 21.36
N PRO A 165 1.75 16.44 20.94
CA PRO A 165 1.49 16.16 19.53
C PRO A 165 1.69 17.35 18.59
N LYS A 166 1.46 18.60 19.05
CA LYS A 166 1.72 19.82 18.26
C LYS A 166 3.21 20.10 18.13
N ASP A 167 4.00 19.77 19.14
CA ASP A 167 5.46 19.86 19.06
C ASP A 167 6.00 18.75 18.13
N LEU A 168 5.50 17.51 18.29
CA LEU A 168 5.94 16.36 17.52
C LEU A 168 5.80 16.59 16.01
N ARG A 169 4.63 17.05 15.56
CA ARG A 169 4.40 17.35 14.14
C ARG A 169 5.29 18.46 13.60
N ASN A 170 5.85 19.31 14.47
CA ASN A 170 6.64 20.47 14.09
C ASN A 170 8.15 20.21 14.12
N ILE A 171 8.63 19.14 14.78
CA ILE A 171 10.07 18.78 14.85
C ILE A 171 10.73 18.70 13.46
N PRO A 172 10.13 18.08 12.42
CA PRO A 172 10.75 17.95 11.10
C PRO A 172 10.90 19.27 10.33
N ILE A 173 10.32 20.37 10.82
CA ILE A 173 10.26 21.65 10.12
C ILE A 173 10.85 22.75 11.02
N PRO A 174 11.73 23.63 10.50
CA PRO A 174 12.27 24.74 11.28
C PRO A 174 11.16 25.62 11.89
N PRO A 175 11.40 26.23 13.07
CA PRO A 175 10.46 27.16 13.67
C PRO A 175 10.41 28.51 12.93
N PRO A 176 9.32 29.29 13.02
CA PRO A 176 9.20 30.58 12.30
C PRO A 176 10.33 31.55 12.57
N GLU A 177 10.84 31.57 13.80
CA GLU A 177 11.95 32.39 14.25
C GLU A 177 13.27 32.01 13.57
N ALA A 178 13.34 30.83 12.94
CA ALA A 178 14.50 30.40 12.15
C ALA A 178 14.70 31.21 10.88
N TYR A 179 13.66 31.88 10.38
CA TYR A 179 13.66 32.57 9.10
C TYR A 179 13.83 34.08 9.29
N VAL A 180 14.76 34.68 8.55
CA VAL A 180 14.86 36.13 8.39
C VAL A 180 14.61 36.50 6.94
N ASN A 181 13.66 37.41 6.74
CA ASN A 181 13.35 37.95 5.42
C ASN A 181 14.42 38.99 5.04
N TYR A 182 14.98 38.86 3.84
CA TYR A 182 15.84 39.86 3.23
C TYR A 182 15.41 40.10 1.78
N GLN A 183 15.57 41.32 1.29
CA GLN A 183 15.24 41.66 -0.10
C GLN A 183 16.47 41.48 -0.99
N SER A 184 16.30 40.80 -2.11
CA SER A 184 17.31 40.74 -3.18
C SER A 184 16.61 40.87 -4.53
N GLY A 185 16.97 41.89 -5.31
CA GLY A 185 16.43 42.10 -6.66
C GLY A 185 14.92 42.26 -6.75
N GLY A 186 14.27 42.85 -5.74
CA GLY A 186 12.80 43.02 -5.69
C GLY A 186 12.01 41.80 -5.19
N LEU A 187 12.68 40.69 -4.84
CA LEU A 187 12.08 39.51 -4.23
C LEU A 187 12.41 39.45 -2.72
N VAL A 188 11.42 39.08 -1.91
CA VAL A 188 11.63 38.75 -0.49
C VAL A 188 12.13 37.30 -0.42
N ASN A 189 13.37 37.12 0.02
CA ASN A 189 13.98 35.81 0.27
C ASN A 189 14.05 35.55 1.78
N ALA A 190 13.99 34.29 2.20
CA ALA A 190 14.14 33.90 3.60
C ALA A 190 15.47 33.15 3.82
N ALA A 191 16.35 33.67 4.67
CA ALA A 191 17.56 32.96 5.12
C ALA A 191 17.26 32.23 6.44
N ILE A 192 17.77 30.99 6.58
CA ILE A 192 17.70 30.24 7.84
C ILE A 192 18.90 30.65 8.71
N LEU A 193 18.65 31.33 9.83
CA LEU A 193 19.71 31.74 10.76
C LEU A 193 19.88 30.80 11.97
N TYR A 194 18.90 29.94 12.24
CA TYR A 194 19.00 28.95 13.32
C TYR A 194 19.90 27.80 12.87
N LYS A 195 20.95 27.54 13.65
CA LYS A 195 21.84 26.39 13.52
C LYS A 195 21.34 25.17 14.30
N GLY A 196 20.03 25.07 14.58
CA GLY A 196 19.39 23.90 15.21
C GLY A 196 19.56 22.62 14.39
N LEU A 197 18.57 21.73 14.35
CA LEU A 197 18.67 20.58 13.44
C LEU A 197 18.88 21.03 11.98
N SER A 198 19.90 20.45 11.31
CA SER A 198 20.14 20.61 9.88
C SER A 198 19.00 20.04 9.03
N TYR A 199 19.02 20.27 7.71
CA TYR A 199 18.00 19.71 6.82
C TYR A 199 17.99 18.17 6.87
N GLU A 200 19.18 17.56 6.84
CA GLU A 200 19.39 16.11 6.90
C GLU A 200 18.91 15.56 8.26
N GLN A 201 19.30 16.20 9.36
CA GLN A 201 18.89 15.80 10.71
C GLN A 201 17.37 15.91 10.90
N ARG A 202 16.71 16.88 10.26
CA ARG A 202 15.24 16.99 10.24
C ARG A 202 14.57 15.91 9.38
N GLY A 203 15.24 15.44 8.32
CA GLY A 203 14.81 14.28 7.55
C GLY A 203 14.89 13.00 8.38
N GLU A 204 16.03 12.77 9.04
CA GLU A 204 16.22 11.62 9.93
C GLU A 204 15.26 11.64 11.13
N SER A 205 14.98 12.82 11.70
CA SER A 205 14.01 12.93 12.78
C SER A 205 12.60 12.58 12.33
N ALA A 206 12.20 12.98 11.12
CA ALA A 206 10.91 12.60 10.55
C ALA A 206 10.77 11.09 10.39
N GLU A 207 11.81 10.42 9.87
CA GLU A 207 11.85 8.97 9.71
C GLU A 207 11.70 8.24 11.06
N ILE A 208 12.50 8.65 12.05
CA ILE A 208 12.45 8.09 13.41
C ILE A 208 11.09 8.33 14.06
N LEU A 209 10.55 9.54 13.96
CA LEU A 209 9.21 9.86 14.49
C LEU A 209 8.13 9.05 13.78
N GLY A 210 8.25 8.82 12.48
CA GLY A 210 7.36 7.95 11.72
C GLY A 210 7.31 6.53 12.30
N HIS A 211 8.48 5.93 12.55
CA HIS A 211 8.60 4.62 13.18
C HIS A 211 8.04 4.58 14.61
N LEU A 212 8.38 5.58 15.44
CA LEU A 212 7.90 5.63 16.82
C LEU A 212 6.37 5.81 16.89
N VAL A 213 5.79 6.67 16.06
CA VAL A 213 4.33 6.84 15.98
C VAL A 213 3.67 5.56 15.47
N SER A 214 4.21 4.93 14.43
CA SER A 214 3.75 3.63 13.91
C SER A 214 3.72 2.57 15.01
N THR A 215 4.86 2.29 15.64
CA THR A 215 5.01 1.32 16.73
C THR A 215 4.10 1.60 17.91
N ALA A 216 4.07 2.85 18.41
CA ALA A 216 3.25 3.19 19.56
C ALA A 216 1.76 3.07 19.22
N SER A 217 1.34 3.59 18.07
CA SER A 217 -0.08 3.65 17.70
C SER A 217 -0.74 2.26 17.62
N ASN A 218 0.00 1.24 17.18
CA ASN A 218 -0.50 -0.13 17.08
C ASN A 218 -0.76 -0.80 18.45
N THR A 219 -0.32 -0.19 19.56
CA THR A 219 -0.65 -0.67 20.91
C THR A 219 -1.89 0.00 21.52
N TRP A 220 -2.46 1.01 20.84
CA TRP A 220 -3.51 1.83 21.42
C TRP A 220 -4.91 1.27 21.16
N PRO A 221 -5.82 1.36 22.15
CA PRO A 221 -7.24 1.19 21.87
C PRO A 221 -7.73 2.32 20.95
N GLU A 222 -8.80 2.05 20.21
CA GLU A 222 -9.35 2.99 19.22
C GLU A 222 -9.64 4.38 19.78
N SER A 223 -10.13 4.48 21.02
CA SER A 223 -10.42 5.77 21.67
C SER A 223 -9.16 6.62 21.88
N LYS A 224 -8.04 6.00 22.27
CA LYS A 224 -6.74 6.70 22.41
C LYS A 224 -6.20 7.09 21.05
N ALA A 225 -6.30 6.20 20.06
CA ALA A 225 -5.87 6.46 18.68
C ALA A 225 -6.58 7.68 18.07
N LYS A 226 -7.92 7.76 18.21
CA LYS A 226 -8.71 8.92 17.75
C LYS A 226 -8.36 10.19 18.50
N LYS A 227 -8.25 10.14 19.83
CA LYS A 227 -7.86 11.29 20.65
C LYS A 227 -6.47 11.82 20.25
N TYR A 228 -5.52 10.93 20.03
CA TYR A 228 -4.18 11.34 19.60
C TYR A 228 -4.20 11.98 18.21
N ALA A 229 -4.98 11.44 17.26
CA ALA A 229 -5.18 12.06 15.94
C ALA A 229 -5.80 13.46 16.03
N GLU A 230 -6.77 13.68 16.92
CA GLU A 230 -7.35 14.99 17.19
C GLU A 230 -6.29 15.97 17.71
N GLN A 231 -5.49 15.57 18.70
CA GLN A 231 -4.41 16.40 19.25
C GLN A 231 -3.35 16.71 18.19
N LEU A 232 -2.98 15.73 17.37
CA LEU A 232 -2.00 15.85 16.30
C LEU A 232 -2.46 16.84 15.21
N THR A 233 -3.76 17.01 15.00
CA THR A 233 -4.34 17.90 13.99
C THR A 233 -4.98 19.17 14.58
N GLU A 234 -4.92 19.35 15.89
CA GLU A 234 -5.52 20.49 16.59
C GLU A 234 -4.84 21.81 16.15
N ASN A 235 -5.65 22.77 15.69
CA ASN A 235 -5.19 24.08 15.19
C ASN A 235 -4.00 23.98 14.24
N ILE A 236 -4.02 22.99 13.34
CA ILE A 236 -2.89 22.73 12.46
C ILE A 236 -2.68 23.87 11.46
N ASP A 237 -1.43 24.32 11.39
CA ASP A 237 -0.95 25.36 10.48
C ASP A 237 -0.10 24.72 9.35
N ARG A 238 0.42 25.55 8.44
CA ARG A 238 1.25 25.09 7.32
C ARG A 238 2.47 24.30 7.77
N ARG A 239 3.13 24.74 8.85
CA ARG A 239 4.29 24.07 9.43
C ARG A 239 3.92 22.66 9.90
N GLY A 240 2.80 22.53 10.61
CA GLY A 240 2.29 21.24 11.05
C GLY A 240 1.93 20.32 9.89
N VAL A 241 1.30 20.83 8.83
CA VAL A 241 0.99 20.03 7.62
C VAL A 241 2.27 19.50 6.96
N LEU A 242 3.28 20.34 6.77
CA LEU A 242 4.57 19.92 6.20
C LEU A 242 5.25 18.86 7.06
N GLY A 243 5.24 19.03 8.37
CA GLY A 243 5.90 18.08 9.27
C GLY A 243 5.15 16.76 9.37
N LEU A 244 3.81 16.76 9.38
CA LEU A 244 3.03 15.52 9.25
C LEU A 244 3.28 14.83 7.92
N ASN A 245 3.36 15.56 6.81
CA ASN A 245 3.70 14.97 5.52
C ASN A 245 5.07 14.29 5.57
N ARG A 246 6.08 14.92 6.18
CA ARG A 246 7.41 14.29 6.35
C ARG A 246 7.36 13.03 7.21
N ILE A 247 6.64 13.07 8.34
CA ILE A 247 6.52 11.92 9.26
C ILE A 247 5.82 10.75 8.57
N PHE A 248 4.67 11.01 7.91
CA PHE A 248 3.87 9.97 7.26
C PHE A 248 4.44 9.50 5.91
N CYS A 249 5.41 10.22 5.32
CA CYS A 249 6.23 9.73 4.21
C CYS A 249 7.28 8.67 4.62
N SER A 250 7.38 8.33 5.91
CA SER A 250 8.27 7.26 6.36
C SER A 250 7.79 5.91 5.82
N SER A 251 8.73 5.05 5.42
CA SER A 251 8.41 3.81 4.69
C SER A 251 8.98 2.55 5.36
N ARG A 252 8.30 1.42 5.14
CA ARG A 252 8.86 0.06 5.28
C ARG A 252 9.05 -0.56 3.89
N SER A 253 9.95 -1.54 3.80
CA SER A 253 10.19 -2.30 2.58
C SER A 253 9.45 -3.64 2.64
N VAL A 254 8.49 -3.85 1.75
CA VAL A 254 7.63 -5.05 1.67
C VAL A 254 7.57 -5.51 0.23
N ASP A 255 7.65 -6.80 0.01
CA ASP A 255 7.48 -7.41 -1.31
C ASP A 255 5.98 -7.68 -1.51
N ILE A 256 5.30 -6.77 -2.22
CA ILE A 256 3.84 -6.74 -2.33
C ILE A 256 3.36 -7.81 -3.28
N ASP A 257 4.05 -7.94 -4.41
CA ASP A 257 3.70 -8.90 -5.43
C ASP A 257 4.43 -10.22 -5.27
N GLY A 258 5.43 -10.33 -4.39
CA GLY A 258 6.30 -11.47 -4.12
C GLY A 258 7.22 -11.86 -5.26
N ASP A 259 7.61 -10.91 -6.10
CA ASP A 259 8.61 -11.12 -7.15
C ASP A 259 10.07 -11.16 -6.61
N GLY A 260 10.23 -10.98 -5.29
CA GLY A 260 11.52 -10.94 -4.58
C GLY A 260 12.09 -9.53 -4.43
N LYS A 261 11.51 -8.51 -5.08
CA LYS A 261 11.85 -7.10 -4.90
C LYS A 261 10.89 -6.48 -3.88
N LYS A 262 11.41 -5.55 -3.09
CA LYS A 262 10.61 -4.88 -2.07
C LYS A 262 10.20 -3.50 -2.55
N GLU A 263 8.91 -3.23 -2.56
CA GLU A 263 8.36 -1.89 -2.66
C GLU A 263 8.51 -1.13 -1.34
N ARG A 264 8.61 0.20 -1.47
CA ARG A 264 8.59 1.11 -0.33
C ARG A 264 7.16 1.60 -0.12
N ILE A 265 6.49 1.05 0.88
CA ILE A 265 5.14 1.46 1.30
C ILE A 265 5.21 2.20 2.63
N GLY A 266 4.15 2.91 2.97
CA GLY A 266 3.98 3.54 4.27
C GLY A 266 4.18 2.58 5.45
N LEU A 267 4.60 3.11 6.59
CA LEU A 267 4.66 2.35 7.84
C LEU A 267 3.27 1.87 8.29
N ASP A 268 3.25 0.87 9.16
CA ASP A 268 2.02 0.28 9.72
C ASP A 268 1.51 1.14 10.87
N TYR A 269 0.45 1.91 10.68
CA TYR A 269 -0.13 2.78 11.70
C TYR A 269 -1.49 2.25 12.15
N ASN A 270 -1.91 2.63 13.35
CA ASN A 270 -3.28 2.37 13.77
C ASN A 270 -4.29 2.97 12.79
N ASP A 271 -5.13 2.12 12.20
CA ASP A 271 -6.11 2.51 11.17
C ASP A 271 -6.99 3.69 11.59
N SER A 272 -7.52 3.66 12.82
CA SER A 272 -8.45 4.68 13.30
C SER A 272 -7.75 6.00 13.56
N MET A 273 -6.47 5.99 13.97
CA MET A 273 -5.66 7.20 14.05
C MET A 273 -5.41 7.77 12.64
N LEU A 274 -4.88 6.96 11.73
CA LEU A 274 -4.46 7.43 10.41
C LEU A 274 -5.64 7.95 9.58
N ALA A 275 -6.78 7.24 9.58
CA ALA A 275 -7.99 7.69 8.90
C ALA A 275 -8.54 9.01 9.47
N ALA A 276 -8.47 9.20 10.79
CA ALA A 276 -8.89 10.45 11.43
C ALA A 276 -7.98 11.62 11.07
N VAL A 277 -6.65 11.42 11.05
CA VAL A 277 -5.69 12.44 10.59
C VAL A 277 -5.95 12.78 9.12
N GLY A 278 -6.07 11.78 8.24
CA GLY A 278 -6.33 11.98 6.83
C GLY A 278 -7.60 12.79 6.57
N THR A 279 -8.70 12.47 7.27
CA THR A 279 -9.97 13.20 7.19
C THR A 279 -9.83 14.67 7.62
N LYS A 280 -9.03 14.95 8.66
CA LYS A 280 -8.80 16.32 9.14
C LYS A 280 -7.94 17.12 8.17
N LEU A 281 -6.85 16.53 7.66
CA LEU A 281 -5.96 17.17 6.70
C LEU A 281 -6.63 17.44 5.35
N GLU A 282 -7.47 16.53 4.87
CA GLU A 282 -8.24 16.72 3.63
C GLU A 282 -9.16 17.95 3.68
N ARG A 283 -9.68 18.29 4.87
CA ARG A 283 -10.57 19.43 5.12
C ARG A 283 -9.83 20.68 5.57
N TRP A 284 -8.51 20.65 5.64
CA TRP A 284 -7.74 21.79 6.11
C TRP A 284 -7.87 22.95 5.11
N PRO A 285 -8.31 24.15 5.54
CA PRO A 285 -8.71 25.24 4.64
C PRO A 285 -7.52 26.03 4.07
N GLY A 286 -6.29 25.50 4.18
CA GLY A 286 -5.07 26.27 4.03
C GLY A 286 -4.93 26.93 2.67
N LYS A 287 -4.56 28.22 2.69
CA LYS A 287 -4.30 29.00 1.48
C LYS A 287 -2.88 28.75 0.99
N PHE A 288 -2.73 28.51 -0.31
CA PHE A 288 -1.43 28.45 -0.98
C PHE A 288 -0.70 29.80 -0.89
N GLU A 289 0.60 29.77 -0.60
CA GLU A 289 1.49 30.93 -0.72
C GLU A 289 2.65 30.53 -1.64
N LEU A 290 2.91 31.33 -2.68
CA LEU A 290 3.96 31.02 -3.67
C LEU A 290 5.39 31.23 -3.12
N TYR A 291 5.57 32.06 -2.09
CA TYR A 291 6.88 32.61 -1.72
C TYR A 291 7.16 32.62 -0.20
N GLY A 292 6.52 31.74 0.57
CA GLY A 292 6.74 31.61 2.01
C GLY A 292 7.67 30.45 2.38
N PRO A 293 8.35 30.48 3.54
CA PRO A 293 9.17 29.36 4.01
C PRO A 293 8.36 28.08 4.31
N TYR A 294 7.03 28.22 4.41
CA TYR A 294 6.07 27.14 4.65
C TYR A 294 5.07 26.97 3.51
N SER A 295 5.52 27.14 2.26
CA SER A 295 4.67 26.93 1.09
C SER A 295 4.16 25.48 1.05
N VAL A 296 2.87 25.31 1.36
CA VAL A 296 2.16 24.04 1.18
C VAL A 296 1.33 24.18 -0.07
N LYS A 297 1.73 23.46 -1.12
CA LYS A 297 0.92 23.29 -2.32
C LYS A 297 -0.37 22.53 -1.95
N PRO A 298 -1.58 23.09 -2.17
CA PRO A 298 -2.84 22.41 -1.85
C PRO A 298 -2.91 20.99 -2.40
N GLU A 299 -2.34 20.80 -3.58
CA GLU A 299 -2.22 19.53 -4.30
C GLU A 299 -1.40 18.44 -3.58
N THR A 300 -0.43 18.81 -2.74
CA THR A 300 0.48 17.87 -2.04
C THR A 300 0.41 17.99 -0.53
N GLY A 301 -0.54 18.77 -0.01
CA GLY A 301 -0.82 18.89 1.43
C GLY A 301 -1.17 17.56 2.10
N MET A 302 -1.50 16.53 1.32
CA MET A 302 -1.81 15.17 1.78
C MET A 302 -0.80 14.12 1.31
N LEU A 303 0.37 14.52 0.78
CA LEU A 303 1.35 13.57 0.23
C LEU A 303 1.73 12.48 1.24
N GLY A 304 2.04 12.85 2.48
CA GLY A 304 2.40 11.88 3.51
C GLY A 304 1.22 10.98 3.89
N ILE A 305 -0.01 11.48 3.84
CA ILE A 305 -1.20 10.65 4.08
C ILE A 305 -1.36 9.64 2.94
N ALA A 306 -1.28 10.07 1.68
CA ALA A 306 -1.35 9.15 0.54
C ALA A 306 -0.26 8.06 0.66
N HIS A 307 0.99 8.44 0.99
CA HIS A 307 2.07 7.49 1.23
C HIS A 307 1.76 6.52 2.38
N ALA A 308 1.37 7.02 3.56
CA ALA A 308 1.05 6.18 4.70
C ALA A 308 -0.08 5.19 4.39
N MET A 309 -1.11 5.62 3.65
CA MET A 309 -2.24 4.76 3.25
C MET A 309 -1.80 3.56 2.40
N THR A 310 -0.70 3.64 1.64
CA THR A 310 -0.14 2.48 0.92
C THR A 310 0.27 1.33 1.85
N GLY A 311 0.58 1.63 3.12
CA GLY A 311 0.91 0.63 4.13
C GLY A 311 -0.27 0.16 4.98
N ASN A 312 -1.44 0.80 4.83
CA ASN A 312 -2.59 0.70 5.74
C ASN A 312 -3.91 0.64 4.96
N THR A 313 -4.17 -0.48 4.29
CA THR A 313 -5.35 -0.63 3.41
C THR A 313 -6.68 -0.46 4.15
N GLY A 314 -6.77 -0.90 5.42
CA GLY A 314 -7.94 -0.71 6.27
C GLY A 314 -8.20 0.77 6.60
N ALA A 315 -7.16 1.53 6.96
CA ALA A 315 -7.25 2.97 7.14
C ALA A 315 -7.68 3.68 5.85
N ALA A 316 -7.11 3.27 4.72
CA ALA A 316 -7.40 3.84 3.42
C ALA A 316 -8.85 3.59 3.00
N ALA A 317 -9.36 2.37 3.21
CA ALA A 317 -10.77 2.05 2.97
C ALA A 317 -11.70 2.88 3.86
N LYS A 318 -11.38 3.04 5.16
CA LYS A 318 -12.14 3.90 6.09
C LYS A 318 -12.13 5.37 5.69
N TRP A 319 -10.99 5.88 5.21
CA TRP A 319 -10.85 7.26 4.75
C TRP A 319 -11.53 7.47 3.40
N LEU A 320 -11.48 6.48 2.50
CA LEU A 320 -11.87 6.64 1.11
C LEU A 320 -13.34 6.31 0.81
N ALA A 321 -13.87 5.28 1.48
CA ALA A 321 -15.19 4.74 1.21
C ALA A 321 -16.30 5.76 1.52
N VAL A 322 -17.17 5.95 0.54
CA VAL A 322 -18.44 6.64 0.72
C VAL A 322 -19.48 5.60 1.08
N ARG A 323 -20.20 5.81 2.19
CA ARG A 323 -21.24 4.90 2.66
C ARG A 323 -22.61 5.53 2.51
N SER A 324 -23.59 4.72 2.11
CA SER A 324 -25.00 5.13 2.07
C SER A 324 -25.48 5.42 3.48
N SER A 325 -26.12 6.58 3.69
CA SER A 325 -26.84 6.83 4.94
C SER A 325 -28.03 5.87 5.01
N GLY A 326 -27.96 4.86 5.86
CA GLY A 326 -29.13 4.02 6.15
C GLY A 326 -30.28 4.92 6.61
N ASN A 327 -31.46 4.78 6.01
CA ASN A 327 -32.67 5.40 6.55
C ASN A 327 -32.95 4.80 7.93
N GLY A 328 -32.57 5.53 8.97
CA GLY A 328 -33.00 5.29 10.35
C GLY A 328 -31.91 4.78 11.30
N GLY A 329 -31.54 5.62 12.25
CA GLY A 329 -30.94 5.21 13.52
C GLY A 329 -29.40 5.22 13.57
N LYS A 330 -28.86 5.87 14.61
CA LYS A 330 -27.48 5.71 15.03
C LYS A 330 -27.21 4.22 15.31
N GLY A 331 -26.43 3.54 14.47
CA GLY A 331 -25.88 2.22 14.79
C GLY A 331 -25.95 1.18 13.67
N ALA A 332 -25.21 1.40 12.58
CA ALA A 332 -24.50 0.41 11.75
C ALA A 332 -23.85 1.21 10.63
N GLU A 333 -22.56 1.00 10.35
CA GLU A 333 -21.93 1.65 9.20
C GLU A 333 -22.67 1.20 7.93
N GLY A 334 -23.26 2.12 7.17
CA GLY A 334 -24.06 1.79 5.98
C GLY A 334 -23.23 1.10 4.89
N GLU A 335 -23.91 0.49 3.91
CA GLU A 335 -23.25 -0.19 2.79
C GLU A 335 -22.36 0.79 2.00
N VAL A 336 -21.21 0.30 1.54
CA VAL A 336 -20.29 1.08 0.71
C VAL A 336 -20.88 1.31 -0.68
N ASP A 337 -20.97 2.58 -1.07
CA ASP A 337 -21.30 3.02 -2.41
C ASP A 337 -20.01 3.06 -3.24
N ALA A 338 -19.76 2.00 -4.00
CA ALA A 338 -18.52 1.83 -4.78
C ALA A 338 -18.34 2.92 -5.84
N GLU A 339 -19.43 3.36 -6.47
CA GLU A 339 -19.41 4.41 -7.50
C GLU A 339 -19.03 5.77 -6.89
N LYS A 340 -19.70 6.16 -5.78
CA LYS A 340 -19.33 7.40 -5.09
C LYS A 340 -17.93 7.33 -4.48
N THR A 341 -17.49 6.14 -4.08
CA THR A 341 -16.11 5.90 -3.62
C THR A 341 -15.11 6.12 -4.76
N ALA A 342 -15.39 5.62 -5.97
CA ALA A 342 -14.57 5.85 -7.15
C ALA A 342 -14.51 7.34 -7.51
N ALA A 343 -15.66 8.00 -7.61
CA ALA A 343 -15.73 9.42 -7.91
C ALA A 343 -15.01 10.28 -6.85
N ARG A 344 -15.12 9.92 -5.56
CA ARG A 344 -14.41 10.63 -4.48
C ARG A 344 -12.89 10.41 -4.57
N THR A 345 -12.46 9.18 -4.80
CA THR A 345 -11.04 8.84 -4.93
C THR A 345 -10.43 9.56 -6.12
N LYS A 346 -11.11 9.53 -7.28
CA LYS A 346 -10.70 10.25 -8.49
C LYS A 346 -10.43 11.73 -8.22
N LYS A 347 -11.40 12.43 -7.60
CA LYS A 347 -11.26 13.85 -7.22
C LYS A 347 -10.11 14.14 -6.27
N LEU A 348 -9.74 13.20 -5.42
CA LEU A 348 -8.59 13.37 -4.52
C LEU A 348 -7.28 13.22 -5.30
N VAL A 349 -7.16 12.21 -6.14
CA VAL A 349 -5.97 11.97 -6.97
C VAL A 349 -5.71 13.14 -7.91
N GLU A 350 -6.76 13.68 -8.55
CA GLU A 350 -6.71 14.85 -9.44
C GLU A 350 -6.26 16.15 -8.76
N ARG A 351 -6.20 16.19 -7.42
CA ARG A 351 -5.62 17.35 -6.74
C ARG A 351 -4.14 17.49 -7.06
N GLY A 352 -3.42 16.39 -7.28
CA GLY A 352 -1.97 16.37 -7.48
C GLY A 352 -1.52 16.28 -8.93
N PRO A 353 -0.24 16.62 -9.21
CA PRO A 353 0.32 16.45 -10.54
C PRO A 353 0.42 14.96 -10.89
N ILE A 354 -0.18 14.61 -12.02
CA ILE A 354 -0.15 13.26 -12.61
C ILE A 354 1.07 13.11 -13.51
N GLY A 355 1.85 12.05 -13.33
CA GLY A 355 3.07 11.77 -14.10
C GLY A 355 4.16 11.13 -13.24
N ASP A 356 5.43 11.38 -13.57
CA ASP A 356 6.58 10.87 -12.83
C ASP A 356 6.76 11.65 -11.52
N SER A 357 5.98 11.27 -10.50
CA SER A 357 5.93 11.95 -9.22
C SER A 357 5.61 10.96 -8.09
N GLN A 358 6.11 11.24 -6.88
CA GLN A 358 5.75 10.45 -5.69
C GLN A 358 4.24 10.39 -5.48
N TRP A 359 3.51 11.46 -5.79
CA TRP A 359 2.05 11.49 -5.69
C TRP A 359 1.40 10.39 -6.55
N THR A 360 1.82 10.27 -7.81
CA THR A 360 1.31 9.24 -8.72
C THR A 360 1.77 7.85 -8.30
N ASP A 361 3.02 7.71 -7.86
CA ASP A 361 3.54 6.47 -7.31
C ASP A 361 2.71 5.99 -6.10
N ASP A 362 2.42 6.87 -5.15
CA ASP A 362 1.67 6.51 -3.95
C ASP A 362 0.21 6.13 -4.27
N TRP A 363 -0.46 6.82 -5.20
CA TRP A 363 -1.84 6.46 -5.59
C TRP A 363 -1.93 5.18 -6.40
N THR A 364 -0.99 4.94 -7.32
CA THR A 364 -0.92 3.64 -8.03
C THR A 364 -0.57 2.50 -7.07
N LEU A 365 0.33 2.73 -6.11
CA LEU A 365 0.71 1.76 -5.10
C LEU A 365 -0.44 1.47 -4.13
N LEU A 366 -1.19 2.50 -3.73
CA LEU A 366 -2.42 2.32 -2.96
C LEU A 366 -3.44 1.49 -3.75
N ALA A 367 -3.61 1.75 -5.06
CA ALA A 367 -4.48 0.94 -5.90
C ALA A 367 -4.02 -0.53 -5.94
N ALA A 368 -2.72 -0.78 -6.07
CA ALA A 368 -2.15 -2.14 -6.02
C ALA A 368 -2.44 -2.85 -4.68
N GLN A 369 -2.26 -2.12 -3.58
CA GLN A 369 -2.50 -2.63 -2.23
C GLN A 369 -3.97 -2.96 -1.97
N GLN A 370 -4.89 -2.07 -2.37
CA GLN A 370 -6.34 -2.31 -2.29
C GLN A 370 -6.77 -3.48 -3.17
N ALA A 371 -6.18 -3.62 -4.36
CA ALA A 371 -6.43 -4.74 -5.24
C ALA A 371 -5.99 -6.07 -4.61
N ALA A 372 -4.82 -6.11 -3.97
CA ALA A 372 -4.30 -7.29 -3.30
C ALA A 372 -5.15 -7.72 -2.09
N SER A 373 -5.79 -6.78 -1.38
CA SER A 373 -6.67 -7.09 -0.25
C SER A 373 -8.13 -7.36 -0.62
N SER A 374 -8.52 -7.20 -1.90
CA SER A 374 -9.92 -7.23 -2.34
C SER A 374 -10.68 -8.53 -2.10
N SER A 375 -10.02 -9.69 -2.18
CA SER A 375 -10.70 -10.98 -2.05
C SER A 375 -11.20 -11.27 -0.63
N ASP A 376 -10.53 -10.71 0.39
CA ASP A 376 -10.91 -10.89 1.81
C ASP A 376 -11.77 -9.74 2.34
N ALA A 377 -12.02 -8.73 1.51
CA ALA A 377 -12.69 -7.51 1.91
C ALA A 377 -14.21 -7.71 2.04
N PRO A 378 -14.87 -7.05 3.02
CA PRO A 378 -16.32 -7.04 3.14
C PRO A 378 -17.04 -6.58 1.86
N SER A 379 -18.31 -6.94 1.73
CA SER A 379 -19.17 -6.48 0.63
C SER A 379 -18.60 -6.76 -0.78
N HIS A 380 -17.92 -7.90 -0.95
CA HIS A 380 -17.25 -8.30 -2.20
C HIS A 380 -16.27 -7.24 -2.73
N GLY A 381 -15.51 -6.58 -1.85
CA GLY A 381 -14.48 -5.63 -2.24
C GLY A 381 -15.00 -4.32 -2.83
N ALA A 382 -16.21 -3.88 -2.45
CA ALA A 382 -16.83 -2.68 -3.01
C ALA A 382 -16.01 -1.39 -2.79
N ALA A 383 -15.38 -1.24 -1.63
CA ALA A 383 -14.53 -0.09 -1.34
C ALA A 383 -13.25 -0.15 -2.19
N GLU A 384 -12.61 -1.32 -2.21
CA GLU A 384 -11.37 -1.61 -2.90
C GLU A 384 -11.52 -1.36 -4.41
N ALA A 385 -12.56 -1.92 -5.03
CA ALA A 385 -12.86 -1.70 -6.44
C ALA A 385 -13.12 -0.22 -6.76
N GLY A 386 -13.84 0.49 -5.88
CA GLY A 386 -14.05 1.93 -6.01
C GLY A 386 -12.75 2.71 -5.94
N ILE A 387 -11.90 2.43 -4.95
CA ILE A 387 -10.61 3.12 -4.78
C ILE A 387 -9.70 2.87 -5.99
N VAL A 388 -9.57 1.62 -6.44
CA VAL A 388 -8.75 1.25 -7.60
C VAL A 388 -9.26 1.93 -8.86
N SER A 389 -10.58 1.90 -9.09
CA SER A 389 -11.19 2.55 -10.25
C SER A 389 -10.95 4.07 -10.23
N GLY A 390 -11.20 4.73 -9.10
CA GLY A 390 -11.01 6.17 -8.99
C GLY A 390 -9.56 6.60 -9.20
N ALA A 391 -8.61 5.87 -8.62
CA ALA A 391 -7.19 6.16 -8.77
C ALA A 391 -6.71 5.97 -10.21
N LEU A 392 -6.99 4.83 -10.83
CA LEU A 392 -6.52 4.54 -12.19
C LEU A 392 -7.23 5.37 -13.26
N ASN A 393 -8.52 5.71 -13.09
CA ASN A 393 -9.20 6.65 -13.97
C ASN A 393 -8.61 8.06 -13.87
N ALA A 394 -8.37 8.58 -12.65
CA ALA A 394 -7.73 9.90 -12.49
C ALA A 394 -6.36 9.97 -13.18
N ILE A 395 -5.53 8.95 -12.98
CA ILE A 395 -4.18 8.90 -13.54
C ILE A 395 -4.23 8.74 -15.06
N GLY A 396 -5.06 7.82 -15.55
CA GLY A 396 -5.15 7.52 -16.97
C GLY A 396 -5.86 8.60 -17.78
N GLU A 397 -6.82 9.33 -17.21
CA GLU A 397 -7.51 10.43 -17.89
C GLU A 397 -6.74 11.75 -17.88
N GLY A 398 -5.60 11.80 -17.19
CA GLY A 398 -4.73 12.96 -17.09
C GLY A 398 -4.12 13.41 -18.41
N ASP A 399 -2.85 13.82 -18.40
CA ASP A 399 -2.18 14.30 -19.60
C ASP A 399 -2.19 13.23 -20.70
N ASN A 400 -2.43 13.66 -21.94
CA ASN A 400 -2.43 12.81 -23.11
C ASN A 400 -1.02 12.20 -23.39
N LYS A 401 0.04 12.84 -22.86
CA LYS A 401 1.42 12.34 -22.83
C LYS A 401 1.83 11.85 -21.45
N LEU A 402 0.96 11.06 -20.81
CA LEU A 402 1.24 10.46 -19.52
C LEU A 402 2.59 9.75 -19.52
N LYS A 403 3.45 10.05 -18.55
CA LYS A 403 4.70 9.33 -18.31
C LYS A 403 4.76 8.92 -16.84
N LEU A 404 4.70 7.62 -16.59
CA LEU A 404 4.76 7.05 -15.25
C LEU A 404 6.18 6.61 -14.90
N SER A 405 6.51 6.65 -13.61
CA SER A 405 7.72 6.01 -13.10
C SER A 405 7.61 4.47 -13.23
N ASP A 406 8.74 3.76 -13.18
CA ASP A 406 8.71 2.28 -13.18
C ASP A 406 7.97 1.71 -11.95
N LYS A 407 7.95 2.42 -10.82
CA LYS A 407 7.20 2.00 -9.63
C LYS A 407 5.70 2.08 -9.90
N ALA A 408 5.24 3.19 -10.48
CA ALA A 408 3.84 3.39 -10.84
C ALA A 408 3.39 2.38 -11.91
N ARG A 409 4.23 2.09 -12.91
CA ARG A 409 3.97 1.04 -13.91
C ARG A 409 3.84 -0.34 -13.26
N ASN A 410 4.76 -0.69 -12.34
CA ASN A 410 4.69 -1.96 -11.60
C ASN A 410 3.40 -2.05 -10.78
N ALA A 411 3.10 -1.03 -9.97
CA ALA A 411 1.92 -0.96 -9.14
C ALA A 411 0.60 -1.02 -9.94
N ALA A 412 0.50 -0.26 -11.05
CA ALA A 412 -0.67 -0.33 -11.93
C ALA A 412 -0.86 -1.74 -12.51
N SER A 413 0.23 -2.43 -12.89
CA SER A 413 0.12 -3.81 -13.36
C SER A 413 -0.34 -4.78 -12.28
N ILE A 414 0.08 -4.61 -11.02
CA ILE A 414 -0.40 -5.42 -9.89
C ILE A 414 -1.91 -5.20 -9.71
N ALA A 415 -2.35 -3.94 -9.69
CA ALA A 415 -3.75 -3.59 -9.54
C ALA A 415 -4.61 -4.22 -10.66
N MET A 416 -4.22 -4.02 -11.93
CA MET A 416 -4.97 -4.55 -13.07
C MET A 416 -4.93 -6.08 -13.15
N SER A 417 -3.81 -6.71 -12.75
CA SER A 417 -3.69 -8.17 -12.72
C SER A 417 -4.61 -8.83 -11.69
N ALA A 418 -5.00 -8.13 -10.63
CA ALA A 418 -5.99 -8.62 -9.68
C ALA A 418 -7.43 -8.48 -10.21
N TYR A 419 -7.66 -7.66 -11.24
CA TYR A 419 -8.98 -7.38 -11.80
C TYR A 419 -9.07 -7.65 -13.32
N PRO A 420 -8.72 -8.87 -13.80
CA PRO A 420 -8.68 -9.16 -15.23
C PRO A 420 -10.05 -9.05 -15.91
N TYR A 421 -11.16 -9.28 -15.18
CA TYR A 421 -12.49 -9.05 -15.74
C TYR A 421 -12.81 -7.55 -15.89
N GLY A 422 -12.34 -6.72 -14.96
CA GLY A 422 -12.43 -5.26 -15.07
C GLY A 422 -11.69 -4.74 -16.30
N VAL A 423 -10.47 -5.24 -16.55
CA VAL A 423 -9.68 -4.92 -17.75
C VAL A 423 -10.42 -5.34 -19.02
N GLN A 424 -10.90 -6.59 -19.10
CA GLN A 424 -11.67 -7.07 -20.24
C GLN A 424 -12.91 -6.20 -20.49
N ARG A 425 -13.71 -5.95 -19.45
CA ARG A 425 -14.97 -5.21 -19.59
C ARG A 425 -14.74 -3.75 -19.98
N SER A 426 -13.65 -3.15 -19.52
CA SER A 426 -13.26 -1.79 -19.90
C SER A 426 -12.83 -1.70 -21.38
N ALA A 427 -12.26 -2.77 -21.94
CA ALA A 427 -11.88 -2.82 -23.36
C ALA A 427 -13.06 -3.09 -24.33
N GLU A 428 -14.26 -3.39 -23.82
CA GLU A 428 -15.42 -3.77 -24.65
C GLU A 428 -16.24 -2.57 -25.14
N THR A 429 -16.26 -1.44 -24.41
CA THR A 429 -17.10 -0.28 -24.75
C THR A 429 -16.56 1.00 -24.10
N ASP A 430 -16.71 2.13 -24.80
CA ASP A 430 -16.41 3.46 -24.27
C ASP A 430 -17.52 3.97 -23.32
N ASP A 431 -18.77 3.60 -23.58
CA ASP A 431 -19.92 4.00 -22.78
C ASP A 431 -20.11 3.05 -21.59
N LEU A 432 -19.24 3.21 -20.58
CA LEU A 432 -19.34 2.46 -19.34
C LEU A 432 -20.44 3.07 -18.45
N PRO A 433 -21.45 2.28 -18.04
CA PRO A 433 -22.57 2.79 -17.24
C PRO A 433 -22.17 3.14 -15.79
N SER A 434 -20.98 2.74 -15.33
CA SER A 434 -20.44 2.96 -13.99
C SER A 434 -18.93 2.74 -13.98
N MET A 435 -18.23 3.36 -13.02
CA MET A 435 -16.81 3.17 -12.76
C MET A 435 -16.49 1.82 -12.08
N VAL A 436 -17.50 1.08 -11.62
CA VAL A 436 -17.32 -0.21 -10.93
C VAL A 436 -18.35 -1.20 -11.45
N SER A 437 -17.99 -2.48 -11.57
CA SER A 437 -18.94 -3.51 -11.97
C SER A 437 -20.09 -3.64 -10.97
N GLY A 438 -21.26 -4.05 -11.47
CA GLY A 438 -22.33 -4.55 -10.62
C GLY A 438 -21.93 -5.81 -9.85
N ASN A 439 -22.90 -6.41 -9.15
CA ASN A 439 -22.68 -7.67 -8.44
C ASN A 439 -22.22 -8.78 -9.40
N MET A 440 -21.17 -9.47 -9.00
CA MET A 440 -20.62 -10.62 -9.71
C MET A 440 -21.46 -11.88 -9.44
N GLY A 441 -21.29 -12.93 -10.25
CA GLY A 441 -21.92 -14.24 -10.00
C GLY A 441 -22.94 -14.71 -11.04
N LYS A 442 -23.02 -14.07 -12.21
CA LYS A 442 -23.82 -14.58 -13.34
C LYS A 442 -23.34 -15.97 -13.80
N TYR A 443 -22.04 -16.21 -13.72
CA TYR A 443 -21.40 -17.48 -14.11
C TYR A 443 -20.63 -18.07 -12.93
N GLY A 444 -20.45 -19.40 -12.91
CA GLY A 444 -19.77 -20.12 -11.83
C GLY A 444 -18.39 -19.55 -11.47
N TRP A 445 -17.56 -19.28 -12.48
CA TRP A 445 -16.23 -18.68 -12.33
C TRP A 445 -16.24 -17.26 -11.74
N SER A 446 -17.37 -16.54 -11.85
CA SER A 446 -17.49 -15.15 -11.36
C SER A 446 -18.03 -15.04 -9.93
N LYS A 447 -18.51 -16.14 -9.35
CA LYS A 447 -19.25 -16.13 -8.07
C LYS A 447 -18.46 -15.53 -6.90
N ASN A 448 -17.15 -15.76 -6.89
CA ASN A 448 -16.25 -15.31 -5.82
C ASN A 448 -15.33 -14.15 -6.24
N LEU A 449 -15.56 -13.57 -7.43
CA LEU A 449 -14.80 -12.39 -7.82
C LEU A 449 -15.30 -11.18 -7.04
N PRO A 450 -14.39 -10.34 -6.51
CA PRO A 450 -14.80 -9.04 -6.00
C PRO A 450 -15.42 -8.20 -7.13
N ARG A 451 -16.13 -7.13 -6.77
CA ARG A 451 -16.50 -6.10 -7.74
C ARG A 451 -15.24 -5.63 -8.47
N GLN A 452 -15.38 -5.29 -9.74
CA GLN A 452 -14.25 -5.00 -10.60
C GLN A 452 -14.21 -3.49 -10.90
N PRO A 453 -13.05 -2.84 -10.80
CA PRO A 453 -12.88 -1.48 -11.29
C PRO A 453 -13.04 -1.44 -12.81
N LEU A 454 -13.74 -0.43 -13.31
CA LEU A 454 -13.92 -0.17 -14.74
C LEU A 454 -13.25 1.16 -15.09
N LEU A 455 -12.46 1.15 -16.16
CA LEU A 455 -11.68 2.30 -16.62
C LEU A 455 -12.27 2.81 -17.93
N THR A 456 -12.35 4.13 -18.08
CA THR A 456 -12.70 4.75 -19.37
C THR A 456 -11.68 4.35 -20.44
N ASN A 457 -12.05 4.38 -21.74
CA ASN A 457 -11.12 4.01 -22.80
C ASN A 457 -9.84 4.85 -22.74
N LYS A 458 -9.95 6.16 -22.49
CA LYS A 458 -8.78 7.04 -22.31
C LYS A 458 -7.90 6.56 -21.16
N ALA A 459 -8.49 6.28 -20.00
CA ALA A 459 -7.74 5.80 -18.85
C ALA A 459 -7.05 4.46 -19.11
N LEU A 460 -7.81 3.50 -19.64
CA LEU A 460 -7.34 2.16 -19.92
C LEU A 460 -6.19 2.21 -20.94
N THR A 461 -6.33 2.96 -22.02
CA THR A 461 -5.29 3.14 -23.04
C THR A 461 -4.00 3.71 -22.45
N ASN A 462 -4.08 4.80 -21.68
CA ASN A 462 -2.89 5.43 -21.12
C ASN A 462 -2.21 4.54 -20.07
N VAL A 463 -2.97 3.87 -19.20
CA VAL A 463 -2.40 2.98 -18.18
C VAL A 463 -1.77 1.73 -18.81
N LEU A 464 -2.47 1.07 -19.75
CA LEU A 464 -1.93 -0.10 -20.48
C LEU A 464 -0.69 0.27 -21.30
N GLY A 465 -0.73 1.42 -21.99
CA GLY A 465 0.40 1.94 -22.74
C GLY A 465 1.64 2.11 -21.88
N GLN A 466 1.48 2.69 -20.68
CA GLN A 466 2.57 2.86 -19.72
C GLN A 466 3.06 1.53 -19.13
N ILE A 467 2.16 0.59 -18.79
CA ILE A 467 2.55 -0.77 -18.36
C ILE A 467 3.39 -1.46 -19.43
N GLY A 468 3.03 -1.32 -20.71
CA GLY A 468 3.77 -1.89 -21.85
C GLY A 468 5.22 -1.44 -21.98
N GLN A 469 5.59 -0.30 -21.38
CA GLN A 469 6.97 0.18 -21.38
C GLN A 469 7.87 -0.56 -20.38
N ASN A 470 7.30 -1.40 -19.51
CA ASN A 470 8.02 -2.18 -18.50
C ASN A 470 7.76 -3.68 -18.70
N ASN A 471 8.80 -4.44 -19.04
CA ASN A 471 8.68 -5.85 -19.39
C ASN A 471 8.12 -6.72 -18.25
N THR A 472 8.50 -6.45 -17.00
CA THR A 472 8.01 -7.20 -15.83
C THR A 472 6.53 -6.90 -15.61
N ALA A 473 6.14 -5.62 -15.67
CA ALA A 473 4.76 -5.19 -15.53
C ALA A 473 3.86 -5.76 -16.65
N LEU A 474 4.33 -5.70 -17.90
CA LEU A 474 3.67 -6.29 -19.07
C LEU A 474 3.48 -7.80 -18.90
N THR A 475 4.53 -8.52 -18.48
CA THR A 475 4.49 -9.97 -18.26
C THR A 475 3.46 -10.34 -17.20
N ARG A 476 3.41 -9.59 -16.08
CA ARG A 476 2.46 -9.82 -14.99
C ARG A 476 1.02 -9.70 -15.47
N LEU A 477 0.72 -8.58 -16.14
CA LEU A 477 -0.62 -8.28 -16.61
C LEU A 477 -1.10 -9.29 -17.66
N THR A 478 -0.28 -9.55 -18.69
CA THR A 478 -0.65 -10.51 -19.73
C THR A 478 -0.78 -11.92 -19.18
N GLY A 479 0.10 -12.35 -18.27
CA GLY A 479 0.00 -13.66 -17.62
C GLY A 479 -1.31 -13.83 -16.83
N SER A 480 -1.70 -12.79 -16.07
CA SER A 480 -2.99 -12.78 -15.37
C SER A 480 -4.18 -12.81 -16.34
N GLN A 481 -4.16 -11.96 -17.37
CA GLN A 481 -5.24 -11.88 -18.35
C GLN A 481 -5.43 -13.21 -19.10
N GLU A 482 -4.34 -13.86 -19.54
CA GLU A 482 -4.45 -15.14 -20.26
C GLU A 482 -4.87 -16.29 -19.34
N ALA A 483 -4.49 -16.28 -18.06
CA ALA A 483 -4.99 -17.24 -17.09
C ALA A 483 -6.50 -17.08 -16.87
N PHE A 484 -6.97 -15.84 -16.77
CA PHE A 484 -8.40 -15.52 -16.69
C PHE A 484 -9.15 -15.95 -17.96
N ASN A 485 -8.59 -15.66 -19.14
CA ASN A 485 -9.16 -16.05 -20.43
C ASN A 485 -9.36 -17.57 -20.52
N LYS A 486 -8.35 -18.36 -20.10
CA LYS A 486 -8.46 -19.83 -20.06
C LYS A 486 -9.52 -20.32 -19.11
N MET A 487 -9.60 -19.72 -17.92
CA MET A 487 -10.63 -20.08 -16.94
C MET A 487 -12.04 -19.91 -17.52
N GLN A 488 -12.33 -18.81 -18.21
CA GLN A 488 -13.66 -18.54 -18.76
C GLN A 488 -14.15 -19.59 -19.78
N ILE A 489 -13.22 -20.24 -20.48
CA ILE A 489 -13.52 -21.20 -21.55
C ILE A 489 -13.25 -22.66 -21.15
N SER A 490 -12.83 -22.90 -19.90
CA SER A 490 -12.57 -24.25 -19.43
C SER A 490 -13.88 -25.06 -19.36
N PRO A 491 -13.87 -26.37 -19.67
CA PRO A 491 -15.11 -27.16 -19.85
C PRO A 491 -16.07 -27.11 -18.65
N GLU A 492 -15.56 -26.99 -17.43
CA GLU A 492 -16.34 -26.87 -16.20
C GLU A 492 -17.00 -25.49 -15.98
N ASN A 493 -16.52 -24.46 -16.68
CA ASN A 493 -17.00 -23.07 -16.58
C ASN A 493 -17.87 -22.65 -17.76
N VAL A 494 -17.77 -23.35 -18.89
CA VAL A 494 -18.62 -23.16 -20.05
C VAL A 494 -19.97 -23.82 -19.78
N PRO A 495 -21.09 -23.08 -19.78
CA PRO A 495 -22.40 -23.70 -19.69
C PRO A 495 -22.59 -24.69 -20.84
N GLN A 496 -22.94 -25.94 -20.53
CA GLN A 496 -22.99 -27.04 -21.49
C GLN A 496 -23.82 -26.66 -22.74
N GLY A 497 -23.21 -26.81 -23.93
CA GLY A 497 -23.86 -26.49 -25.21
C GLY A 497 -24.10 -25.00 -25.50
N ASN A 498 -23.59 -24.08 -24.67
CA ASN A 498 -23.81 -22.64 -24.85
C ASN A 498 -22.79 -22.00 -25.78
N THR A 499 -22.99 -22.20 -27.08
CA THR A 499 -22.13 -21.64 -28.15
C THR A 499 -22.15 -20.10 -28.18
N GLN A 500 -23.23 -19.46 -27.72
CA GLN A 500 -23.31 -18.00 -27.60
C GLN A 500 -22.37 -17.45 -26.52
N TYR A 501 -22.31 -18.12 -25.36
CA TYR A 501 -21.37 -17.76 -24.30
C TYR A 501 -19.93 -17.86 -24.79
N LEU A 502 -19.58 -18.94 -25.48
CA LEU A 502 -18.23 -19.14 -25.99
C LEU A 502 -17.87 -18.11 -27.06
N SER A 503 -18.78 -17.85 -28.01
CA SER A 503 -18.59 -16.83 -29.04
C SER A 503 -18.37 -15.44 -28.45
N ASN A 504 -19.24 -15.03 -27.50
CA ASN A 504 -19.10 -13.75 -26.81
C ASN A 504 -17.78 -13.67 -26.03
N THR A 505 -17.41 -14.74 -25.33
CA THR A 505 -16.17 -14.79 -24.54
C THR A 505 -14.93 -14.67 -25.42
N LEU A 506 -14.83 -15.44 -26.51
CA LEU A 506 -13.72 -15.35 -27.47
C LEU A 506 -13.63 -13.97 -28.10
N THR A 507 -14.77 -13.38 -28.45
CA THR A 507 -14.86 -12.01 -28.97
C THR A 507 -14.31 -11.00 -27.96
N SER A 508 -14.72 -11.07 -26.69
CA SER A 508 -14.23 -10.19 -25.63
C SER A 508 -12.74 -10.36 -25.33
N GLN A 509 -12.24 -11.59 -25.35
CA GLN A 509 -10.81 -11.87 -25.20
C GLN A 509 -10.02 -11.26 -26.36
N SER A 510 -10.50 -11.40 -27.60
CA SER A 510 -9.90 -10.78 -28.77
C SER A 510 -9.92 -9.26 -28.73
N ARG A 511 -11.03 -8.65 -28.29
CA ARG A 511 -11.09 -7.20 -28.03
C ARG A 511 -10.05 -6.76 -27.03
N THR A 512 -9.97 -7.44 -25.89
CA THR A 512 -9.02 -7.09 -24.81
C THR A 512 -7.57 -7.14 -25.29
N ARG A 513 -7.21 -8.19 -26.04
CA ARG A 513 -5.87 -8.32 -26.64
C ARG A 513 -5.58 -7.22 -27.65
N GLY A 514 -6.53 -6.92 -28.53
CA GLY A 514 -6.43 -5.85 -29.52
C GLY A 514 -6.22 -4.49 -28.85
N PHE A 515 -7.06 -4.18 -27.87
CA PHE A 515 -6.99 -2.95 -27.07
C PHE A 515 -5.64 -2.81 -26.37
N MET A 516 -5.16 -3.86 -25.68
CA MET A 516 -3.85 -3.86 -25.04
C MET A 516 -2.73 -3.58 -26.03
N GLN A 517 -2.70 -4.26 -27.19
CA GLN A 517 -1.66 -4.02 -28.19
C GLN A 517 -1.73 -2.61 -28.77
N GLY A 518 -2.94 -2.11 -29.09
CA GLY A 518 -3.14 -0.75 -29.61
C GLY A 518 -2.65 0.32 -28.64
N ALA A 519 -2.95 0.16 -27.35
CA ALA A 519 -2.47 1.04 -26.29
C ALA A 519 -0.93 1.04 -26.16
N ILE A 520 -0.29 -0.13 -26.24
CA ILE A 520 1.17 -0.27 -26.16
C ILE A 520 1.84 0.37 -27.38
N ALA A 521 1.33 0.11 -28.58
CA ALA A 521 1.83 0.69 -29.82
C ALA A 521 1.72 2.23 -29.79
N ARG A 522 0.56 2.76 -29.41
CA ARG A 522 0.35 4.21 -29.23
C ARG A 522 1.35 4.81 -28.26
N GLN A 523 1.55 4.21 -27.10
CA GLN A 523 2.50 4.76 -26.12
C GLN A 523 3.95 4.70 -26.62
N ALA A 524 4.34 3.63 -27.33
CA ALA A 524 5.67 3.53 -27.90
C ALA A 524 5.92 4.65 -28.93
N GLU A 525 4.92 4.97 -29.76
CA GLU A 525 4.97 6.11 -30.69
C GLU A 525 5.11 7.45 -29.96
N ILE A 526 4.34 7.66 -28.88
CA ILE A 526 4.44 8.88 -28.03
C ILE A 526 5.83 9.02 -27.41
N ASP A 527 6.38 7.93 -26.89
CA ASP A 527 7.68 7.91 -26.21
C ASP A 527 8.87 7.94 -27.19
N GLY A 528 8.62 7.82 -28.50
CA GLY A 528 9.66 7.64 -29.51
C GLY A 528 10.43 6.33 -29.36
N ALA A 529 9.83 5.34 -28.69
CA ALA A 529 10.37 4.00 -28.51
C ALA A 529 10.08 3.13 -29.75
N ASP A 530 10.81 2.01 -29.87
CA ASP A 530 10.55 1.05 -30.93
C ASP A 530 9.22 0.30 -30.69
N ALA A 531 8.15 0.78 -31.34
CA ALA A 531 6.82 0.19 -31.27
C ALA A 531 6.81 -1.27 -31.77
N ASP A 532 7.68 -1.62 -32.71
CA ASP A 532 7.82 -2.98 -33.22
C ASP A 532 8.36 -3.88 -32.11
N ALA A 533 9.40 -3.43 -31.40
CA ALA A 533 9.97 -4.16 -30.28
C ALA A 533 8.98 -4.33 -29.11
N ARG A 534 8.18 -3.30 -28.79
CA ARG A 534 7.17 -3.36 -27.71
C ARG A 534 6.00 -4.28 -28.04
N THR A 535 5.57 -4.28 -29.30
CA THR A 535 4.53 -5.18 -29.77
C THR A 535 5.01 -6.63 -29.80
N ALA A 536 6.23 -6.87 -30.31
CA ALA A 536 6.84 -8.20 -30.30
C ALA A 536 7.00 -8.74 -28.87
N ALA A 537 7.38 -7.88 -27.93
CA ALA A 537 7.44 -8.21 -26.51
C ALA A 537 6.07 -8.67 -25.96
N TRP A 538 4.97 -7.95 -26.25
CA TRP A 538 3.62 -8.38 -25.85
C TRP A 538 3.22 -9.72 -26.50
N ALA A 539 3.44 -9.88 -27.81
CA ALA A 539 3.09 -11.10 -28.54
C ALA A 539 3.83 -12.34 -28.00
N ASN A 540 5.12 -12.19 -27.67
CA ASN A 540 5.92 -13.24 -27.06
C ASN A 540 5.35 -13.67 -25.70
N VAL A 541 5.04 -12.70 -24.83
CA VAL A 541 4.47 -12.99 -23.50
C VAL A 541 3.12 -13.68 -23.61
N ALA A 542 2.22 -13.17 -24.46
CA ALA A 542 0.89 -13.74 -24.63
C ALA A 542 0.99 -15.20 -25.10
N SER A 543 1.84 -15.47 -26.08
CA SER A 543 2.08 -16.82 -26.59
C SER A 543 2.68 -17.76 -25.53
N MET A 544 3.66 -17.28 -24.75
CA MET A 544 4.26 -18.05 -23.65
C MET A 544 3.26 -18.40 -22.56
N ALA A 545 2.41 -17.45 -22.14
CA ALA A 545 1.40 -17.68 -21.09
C ALA A 545 0.38 -18.76 -21.49
N ILE A 546 0.11 -18.93 -22.77
CA ILE A 546 -0.78 -19.98 -23.26
C ILE A 546 -0.08 -21.33 -23.29
N GLY A 547 1.21 -21.36 -23.55
CA GLY A 547 2.00 -22.57 -23.46
C GLY A 547 2.21 -23.04 -22.01
N SER A 548 2.63 -22.15 -21.12
CA SER A 548 3.17 -22.55 -19.82
C SER A 548 2.13 -22.95 -18.77
N LEU A 549 0.84 -22.67 -18.96
CA LEU A 549 -0.19 -23.08 -18.00
C LEU A 549 -0.55 -24.56 -18.19
N PRO A 550 -0.27 -25.44 -17.21
CA PRO A 550 -0.54 -26.86 -17.30
C PRO A 550 -2.04 -27.12 -17.51
N ILE A 551 -2.37 -27.96 -18.49
CA ILE A 551 -3.71 -28.54 -18.70
C ILE A 551 -4.06 -29.71 -17.72
N PRO A 552 -3.14 -30.35 -16.97
CA PRO A 552 -3.54 -31.38 -16.01
C PRO A 552 -4.02 -30.80 -14.66
N GLY A 553 -5.23 -31.17 -14.22
CA GLY A 553 -5.66 -31.04 -12.82
C GLY A 553 -6.65 -29.93 -12.49
N LEU A 554 -7.71 -29.77 -13.28
CA LEU A 554 -8.85 -28.86 -13.04
C LEU A 554 -9.44 -28.91 -11.61
N ASN A 555 -9.32 -30.05 -10.92
CA ASN A 555 -9.88 -30.25 -9.58
C ASN A 555 -9.14 -29.48 -8.46
N GLN A 556 -7.87 -29.10 -8.64
CA GLN A 556 -7.15 -28.26 -7.66
C GLN A 556 -7.25 -26.77 -7.98
N ILE A 557 -7.33 -26.43 -9.27
CA ILE A 557 -7.59 -25.07 -9.74
C ILE A 557 -8.96 -24.60 -9.25
N GLY A 558 -10.01 -25.44 -9.28
CA GLY A 558 -11.33 -25.10 -8.72
C GLY A 558 -11.32 -24.73 -7.23
N LYS A 559 -10.48 -25.38 -6.41
CA LYS A 559 -10.31 -25.03 -4.97
C LYS A 559 -9.40 -23.83 -4.74
N ALA A 560 -8.39 -23.61 -5.60
CA ALA A 560 -7.55 -22.41 -5.57
C ALA A 560 -8.28 -21.17 -6.11
N LEU A 561 -9.26 -21.37 -7.00
CA LEU A 561 -10.13 -20.35 -7.60
C LEU A 561 -11.27 -19.89 -6.69
N GLU A 562 -11.63 -20.65 -5.65
CA GLU A 562 -12.52 -20.16 -4.59
C GLU A 562 -11.98 -18.86 -3.95
N LEU A 563 -10.69 -18.56 -4.13
CA LEU A 563 -9.99 -17.38 -3.62
C LEU A 563 -10.00 -16.14 -4.54
N GLY A 564 -10.71 -16.15 -5.68
CA GLY A 564 -10.99 -14.93 -6.47
C GLY A 564 -9.77 -14.21 -7.06
N SER A 565 -9.77 -12.86 -7.03
CA SER A 565 -8.73 -11.96 -7.60
C SER A 565 -7.29 -12.30 -7.20
N LYS A 566 -7.08 -12.92 -6.03
CA LYS A 566 -5.77 -13.44 -5.58
C LYS A 566 -5.19 -14.50 -6.50
N PHE A 567 -6.02 -15.36 -7.09
CA PHE A 567 -5.54 -16.37 -8.05
C PHE A 567 -4.91 -15.68 -9.27
N ALA A 568 -5.63 -14.75 -9.88
CA ALA A 568 -5.17 -14.00 -11.05
C ALA A 568 -3.88 -13.20 -10.74
N ALA A 569 -3.82 -12.56 -9.57
CA ALA A 569 -2.63 -11.86 -9.10
C ALA A 569 -1.43 -12.82 -8.90
N ASN A 570 -1.64 -14.01 -8.31
CA ASN A 570 -0.59 -15.00 -8.07
C ASN A 570 -0.06 -15.62 -9.38
N VAL A 571 -0.93 -15.84 -10.36
CA VAL A 571 -0.51 -16.32 -11.69
C VAL A 571 0.28 -15.23 -12.40
N GLY A 572 -0.19 -13.98 -12.38
CA GLY A 572 0.54 -12.83 -12.93
C GLY A 572 1.93 -12.70 -12.32
N LYS A 573 2.05 -12.78 -10.98
CA LYS A 573 3.32 -12.80 -10.25
C LYS A 573 4.26 -13.90 -10.74
N SER A 574 3.75 -15.14 -10.86
CA SER A 574 4.55 -16.28 -11.30
C SER A 574 5.07 -16.08 -12.72
N ALA A 575 4.21 -15.57 -13.61
CA ALA A 575 4.61 -15.21 -14.97
C ALA A 575 5.69 -14.12 -14.98
N ALA A 576 5.56 -13.08 -14.16
CA ALA A 576 6.55 -12.01 -14.05
C ALA A 576 7.92 -12.52 -13.59
N SER A 577 7.97 -13.43 -12.59
CA SER A 577 9.20 -14.07 -12.13
C SER A 577 9.88 -14.87 -13.23
N GLU A 578 9.10 -15.63 -14.02
CA GLU A 578 9.61 -16.46 -15.10
C GLU A 578 10.07 -15.61 -16.31
N GLY A 579 9.32 -14.55 -16.65
CA GLY A 579 9.72 -13.59 -17.69
C GLY A 579 10.98 -12.81 -17.34
N ALA A 580 11.18 -12.48 -16.07
CA ALA A 580 12.41 -11.85 -15.58
C ALA A 580 13.63 -12.79 -15.68
N LYS A 581 13.46 -14.10 -15.47
CA LYS A 581 14.52 -15.10 -15.61
C LYS A 581 14.90 -15.38 -17.06
N ASN A 582 13.92 -15.41 -17.95
CA ASN A 582 14.14 -15.91 -19.32
C ASN A 582 14.48 -14.83 -20.35
N GLY A 583 14.24 -13.55 -20.07
CA GLY A 583 14.53 -12.44 -20.98
C GLY A 583 13.63 -12.47 -22.24
N MET A 584 12.92 -11.38 -22.51
CA MET A 584 11.83 -11.34 -23.51
C MET A 584 12.26 -11.44 -25.00
N THR A 585 13.55 -11.64 -25.28
CA THR A 585 14.19 -11.22 -26.55
C THR A 585 14.32 -12.27 -27.65
N LYS A 586 13.60 -13.40 -27.60
CA LYS A 586 13.70 -14.39 -28.69
C LYS A 586 12.32 -14.89 -29.14
N LEU A 587 11.77 -14.26 -30.17
CA LEU A 587 10.84 -14.93 -31.11
C LEU A 587 10.51 -14.14 -32.39
N TYR A 588 10.76 -12.83 -32.44
CA TYR A 588 10.60 -12.04 -33.67
C TYR A 588 11.88 -11.26 -33.95
N GLY A 589 12.76 -11.86 -34.75
CA GLY A 589 14.00 -11.26 -35.23
C GLY A 589 13.72 -10.08 -36.15
N GLY A 590 14.55 -9.04 -36.01
CA GLY A 590 14.36 -7.74 -36.63
C GLY A 590 14.22 -7.74 -38.15
N GLN A 591 13.24 -6.98 -38.63
CA GLN A 591 13.28 -6.37 -39.94
C GLN A 591 12.85 -4.90 -39.78
N GLU A 592 13.77 -3.99 -40.11
CA GLU A 592 13.50 -2.56 -40.21
C GLU A 592 12.53 -2.32 -41.38
N LEU A 593 11.25 -2.12 -41.08
CA LEU A 593 10.30 -1.53 -42.04
C LEU A 593 10.21 -0.01 -41.81
N LYS A 594 9.78 0.77 -42.79
CA LYS A 594 9.71 2.24 -42.69
C LYS A 594 8.42 2.70 -42.00
N ALA A 595 8.47 3.80 -41.25
CA ALA A 595 7.52 4.20 -40.20
C ALA A 595 6.01 4.25 -40.55
N LYS A 596 5.62 4.32 -41.83
CA LYS A 596 4.21 4.34 -42.24
C LYS A 596 3.63 2.96 -42.60
N ASP A 597 4.48 1.99 -42.93
CA ASP A 597 4.11 0.60 -43.23
C ASP A 597 4.24 -0.33 -42.00
N LYS A 598 4.91 0.13 -40.93
CA LYS A 598 5.16 -0.63 -39.69
C LYS A 598 3.88 -0.95 -38.91
N ASN A 599 3.01 0.05 -38.67
CA ASN A 599 1.87 -0.12 -37.77
C ASN A 599 0.82 -1.12 -38.31
N SER A 600 0.58 -1.11 -39.62
CA SER A 600 -0.27 -2.11 -40.29
C SER A 600 0.30 -3.53 -40.18
N ALA A 601 1.62 -3.69 -40.25
CA ALA A 601 2.29 -4.99 -40.04
C ALA A 601 2.18 -5.46 -38.57
N LEU A 602 2.30 -4.54 -37.60
CA LEU A 602 2.12 -4.84 -36.17
C LEU A 602 0.71 -5.29 -35.84
N LYS A 603 -0.29 -4.57 -36.36
CA LYS A 603 -1.70 -4.95 -36.25
C LYS A 603 -1.94 -6.35 -36.82
N ALA A 604 -1.43 -6.63 -38.02
CA ALA A 604 -1.57 -7.94 -38.67
C ALA A 604 -0.89 -9.08 -37.89
N ALA A 605 0.31 -8.85 -37.35
CA ALA A 605 0.99 -9.83 -36.50
C ALA A 605 0.18 -10.13 -35.22
N GLY A 606 -0.38 -9.09 -34.60
CA GLY A 606 -1.26 -9.20 -33.44
C GLY A 606 -2.54 -9.97 -33.73
N VAL A 607 -3.19 -9.72 -34.87
CA VAL A 607 -4.37 -10.47 -35.34
C VAL A 607 -4.04 -11.95 -35.48
N ASN A 608 -2.93 -12.29 -36.14
CA ASN A 608 -2.51 -13.67 -36.33
C ASN A 608 -2.21 -14.35 -34.98
N ALA A 609 -1.54 -13.67 -34.06
CA ALA A 609 -1.33 -14.17 -32.70
C ALA A 609 -2.67 -14.42 -32.01
N ASN A 610 -3.58 -13.45 -31.98
CA ASN A 610 -4.91 -13.60 -31.39
C ASN A 610 -5.70 -14.79 -31.99
N ARG A 611 -5.67 -14.97 -33.31
CA ARG A 611 -6.34 -16.10 -33.98
C ARG A 611 -5.78 -17.44 -33.54
N GLN A 612 -4.45 -17.57 -33.43
CA GLN A 612 -3.82 -18.79 -32.92
C GLN A 612 -4.21 -19.05 -31.46
N ILE A 613 -4.16 -18.01 -30.63
CA ILE A 613 -4.46 -18.08 -29.21
C ILE A 613 -5.91 -18.52 -28.98
N SER A 614 -6.86 -17.76 -29.53
CA SER A 614 -8.29 -18.02 -29.37
C SER A 614 -8.73 -19.30 -30.09
N GLY A 615 -8.11 -19.61 -31.23
CA GLY A 615 -8.34 -20.84 -31.98
C GLY A 615 -7.97 -22.09 -31.20
N MET A 616 -6.78 -22.12 -30.60
CA MET A 616 -6.35 -23.23 -29.74
C MET A 616 -7.24 -23.37 -28.50
N ALA A 617 -7.63 -22.24 -27.91
CA ALA A 617 -8.59 -22.17 -26.81
C ALA A 617 -9.94 -22.82 -27.19
N LEU A 618 -10.48 -22.47 -28.36
CA LEU A 618 -11.72 -23.04 -28.89
C LEU A 618 -11.60 -24.56 -29.12
N LEU A 619 -10.51 -25.03 -29.72
CA LEU A 619 -10.30 -26.46 -29.96
C LEU A 619 -10.15 -27.28 -28.67
N LYS A 620 -9.56 -26.69 -27.62
CA LYS A 620 -9.41 -27.33 -26.31
C LYS A 620 -10.68 -27.29 -25.45
N SER A 621 -11.71 -26.54 -25.84
CA SER A 621 -12.98 -26.46 -25.09
C SER A 621 -13.78 -27.77 -25.10
N GLY A 622 -13.48 -28.70 -26.02
CA GLY A 622 -14.24 -29.95 -26.20
C GLY A 622 -15.60 -29.77 -26.87
N LEU A 623 -15.89 -28.58 -27.41
CA LEU A 623 -17.15 -28.27 -28.07
C LEU A 623 -17.33 -29.00 -29.41
N TYR A 624 -16.24 -29.12 -30.18
CA TYR A 624 -16.24 -29.85 -31.45
C TYR A 624 -15.89 -31.31 -31.20
N SER A 625 -16.73 -32.20 -31.69
CA SER A 625 -16.51 -33.64 -31.67
C SER A 625 -15.33 -34.04 -32.55
N GLN A 626 -14.75 -35.20 -32.27
CA GLN A 626 -13.68 -35.75 -33.09
C GLN A 626 -14.11 -35.97 -34.55
N ASP A 627 -15.38 -36.33 -34.79
CA ASP A 627 -15.93 -36.48 -36.14
C ASP A 627 -16.02 -35.14 -36.88
N GLU A 628 -16.42 -34.07 -36.19
CA GLU A 628 -16.43 -32.70 -36.74
C GLU A 628 -15.01 -32.23 -37.09
N LEU A 629 -14.03 -32.50 -36.23
CA LEU A 629 -12.62 -32.18 -36.51
C LEU A 629 -12.06 -33.04 -37.65
N LYS A 630 -12.45 -34.32 -37.72
CA LYS A 630 -12.08 -35.22 -38.83
C LYS A 630 -12.64 -34.74 -40.16
N ALA A 631 -13.83 -34.16 -40.19
CA ALA A 631 -14.41 -33.58 -41.40
C ALA A 631 -13.55 -32.43 -41.97
N VAL A 632 -12.94 -31.60 -41.11
CA VAL A 632 -12.03 -30.52 -41.52
C VAL A 632 -10.82 -31.06 -42.28
N THR A 633 -10.28 -32.21 -41.87
CA THR A 633 -9.11 -32.83 -42.53
C THR A 633 -9.39 -33.31 -43.96
N LYS A 634 -10.66 -33.43 -44.34
CA LYS A 634 -11.09 -33.91 -45.66
C LYS A 634 -11.37 -32.78 -46.66
N ILE A 635 -11.23 -31.52 -46.25
CA ILE A 635 -11.52 -30.37 -47.11
C ILE A 635 -10.40 -30.22 -48.14
N PRO A 636 -10.70 -30.29 -49.46
CA PRO A 636 -9.68 -30.19 -50.49
C PRO A 636 -8.94 -28.86 -50.45
N GLY A 637 -7.60 -28.91 -50.47
CA GLY A 637 -6.74 -27.72 -50.51
C GLY A 637 -6.48 -27.04 -49.16
N VAL A 638 -6.93 -27.63 -48.04
CA VAL A 638 -6.68 -27.13 -46.69
C VAL A 638 -5.62 -27.99 -46.01
N ASP A 639 -4.44 -27.41 -45.72
CA ASP A 639 -3.39 -28.11 -44.97
C ASP A 639 -3.58 -27.90 -43.45
N VAL A 640 -4.06 -28.95 -42.79
CA VAL A 640 -4.25 -29.00 -41.33
C VAL A 640 -3.41 -30.10 -40.67
N GLY A 641 -2.56 -30.79 -41.43
CA GLY A 641 -1.90 -32.03 -41.00
C GLY A 641 -0.91 -31.83 -39.86
N GLU A 642 -0.45 -30.61 -39.65
CA GLU A 642 0.38 -30.18 -38.52
C GLU A 642 -0.42 -30.03 -37.20
N VAL A 643 -1.74 -29.86 -37.28
CA VAL A 643 -2.61 -29.57 -36.13
C VAL A 643 -3.56 -30.71 -35.79
N LEU A 644 -4.03 -31.44 -36.80
CA LEU A 644 -4.94 -32.57 -36.67
C LEU A 644 -4.34 -33.86 -37.24
N THR A 645 -4.64 -35.00 -36.61
CA THR A 645 -4.44 -36.31 -37.22
C THR A 645 -5.53 -36.56 -38.28
N PRO A 646 -5.32 -37.50 -39.22
CA PRO A 646 -6.37 -37.92 -40.16
C PRO A 646 -7.66 -38.42 -39.50
N ASP A 647 -7.60 -38.77 -38.20
CA ASP A 647 -8.73 -39.21 -37.40
C ASP A 647 -9.35 -38.08 -36.55
N GLY A 648 -8.96 -36.83 -36.78
CA GLY A 648 -9.52 -35.67 -36.09
C GLY A 648 -8.97 -35.43 -34.68
N GLU A 649 -7.90 -36.12 -34.27
CA GLU A 649 -7.25 -35.88 -32.97
C GLU A 649 -6.32 -34.66 -33.04
N LEU A 650 -6.31 -33.86 -31.97
CA LEU A 650 -5.45 -32.68 -31.88
C LEU A 650 -3.98 -33.09 -31.68
N LYS A 651 -3.12 -32.85 -32.68
CA LYS A 651 -1.67 -33.12 -32.60
C LYS A 651 -0.93 -32.13 -31.72
N VAL A 652 -1.42 -30.90 -31.62
CA VAL A 652 -0.71 -29.83 -30.93
C VAL A 652 -1.09 -29.83 -29.45
N HIS A 653 -0.28 -30.49 -28.63
CA HIS A 653 -0.42 -30.47 -27.18
C HIS A 653 0.25 -29.24 -26.52
N THR A 654 0.76 -28.28 -27.30
CA THR A 654 1.98 -27.60 -26.88
C THR A 654 1.79 -26.61 -25.74
N GLY A 655 2.72 -26.76 -24.79
CA GLY A 655 3.05 -25.77 -23.79
C GLY A 655 4.06 -24.72 -24.27
N GLY A 656 4.02 -24.34 -25.57
CA GLY A 656 4.92 -23.35 -26.16
C GLY A 656 4.41 -22.75 -27.48
N PRO A 657 5.06 -21.67 -27.98
CA PRO A 657 4.64 -20.90 -29.16
C PRO A 657 4.63 -21.74 -30.45
N PHE A 658 3.61 -21.52 -31.31
CA PHE A 658 3.49 -22.18 -32.62
C PHE A 658 4.65 -21.78 -33.53
N LYS A 659 5.26 -22.74 -34.25
CA LYS A 659 6.39 -22.51 -35.16
C LYS A 659 6.01 -22.79 -36.61
N GLY A 660 6.40 -21.91 -37.52
CA GLY A 660 6.29 -22.13 -38.98
C GLY A 660 4.85 -22.38 -39.43
N THR A 661 4.66 -23.43 -40.24
CA THR A 661 3.37 -23.80 -40.87
C THR A 661 2.28 -24.24 -39.89
N GLN A 662 2.62 -24.56 -38.63
CA GLN A 662 1.65 -24.92 -37.58
C GLN A 662 0.67 -23.78 -37.28
N ALA A 663 1.15 -22.55 -37.31
CA ALA A 663 0.35 -21.36 -37.09
C ALA A 663 -0.72 -21.19 -38.19
N GLU A 664 -0.32 -21.37 -39.44
CA GLU A 664 -1.21 -21.29 -40.59
C GLU A 664 -2.21 -22.45 -40.61
N ALA A 665 -1.75 -23.68 -40.33
CA ALA A 665 -2.61 -24.85 -40.22
C ALA A 665 -3.69 -24.68 -39.13
N LEU A 666 -3.34 -24.09 -37.97
CA LEU A 666 -4.31 -23.83 -36.90
C LEU A 666 -5.38 -22.83 -37.33
N ILE A 667 -4.95 -21.75 -37.98
CA ILE A 667 -5.86 -20.76 -38.54
C ILE A 667 -6.80 -21.40 -39.57
N GLN A 668 -6.28 -22.29 -40.43
CA GLN A 668 -7.08 -23.03 -41.40
C GLN A 668 -8.08 -23.97 -40.73
N VAL A 669 -7.72 -24.65 -39.64
CA VAL A 669 -8.67 -25.46 -38.87
C VAL A 669 -9.84 -24.59 -38.39
N VAL A 670 -9.55 -23.50 -37.69
CA VAL A 670 -10.56 -22.63 -37.06
C VAL A 670 -11.48 -21.99 -38.10
N LYS A 671 -10.93 -21.58 -39.25
CA LYS A 671 -11.69 -20.99 -40.36
C LYS A 671 -12.70 -21.97 -40.97
N ASN A 672 -12.40 -23.26 -40.93
CA ASN A 672 -13.19 -24.30 -41.58
C ASN A 672 -13.99 -25.18 -40.58
N LEU A 673 -14.12 -24.74 -39.32
CA LEU A 673 -14.93 -25.45 -38.33
C LEU A 673 -16.41 -25.49 -38.77
N PRO A 674 -17.09 -26.65 -38.60
CA PRO A 674 -18.46 -26.81 -39.05
C PRO A 674 -19.45 -25.91 -38.29
N ALA A 675 -20.37 -25.33 -39.04
CA ALA A 675 -21.35 -24.34 -38.58
C ALA A 675 -22.69 -24.94 -38.13
N GLU A 676 -23.07 -26.11 -38.67
CA GLU A 676 -24.45 -26.63 -38.65
C GLU A 676 -25.02 -26.84 -37.24
N ASN A 677 -24.18 -27.12 -36.24
CA ASN A 677 -24.59 -27.34 -34.84
C ASN A 677 -24.08 -26.26 -33.87
N HIS A 678 -23.37 -25.25 -34.37
CA HIS A 678 -22.63 -24.29 -33.56
C HIS A 678 -22.90 -22.85 -33.97
N GLY A 679 -24.13 -22.52 -34.37
CA GLY A 679 -24.49 -21.30 -35.11
C GLY A 679 -23.95 -19.96 -34.58
N ALA A 680 -23.80 -19.78 -33.26
CA ALA A 680 -23.22 -18.56 -32.69
C ALA A 680 -21.69 -18.42 -32.94
N LEU A 681 -21.02 -19.51 -33.30
CA LEU A 681 -19.62 -19.61 -33.71
C LEU A 681 -19.44 -19.58 -35.23
N ASN A 682 -20.51 -19.31 -35.98
CA ASN A 682 -20.38 -19.05 -37.41
C ASN A 682 -19.44 -17.85 -37.63
N ASN A 683 -18.48 -18.04 -38.52
CA ASN A 683 -17.43 -17.06 -38.80
C ASN A 683 -16.62 -16.64 -37.55
N VAL A 684 -16.46 -17.51 -36.54
CA VAL A 684 -15.73 -17.19 -35.30
C VAL A 684 -14.33 -16.63 -35.57
N ASP A 685 -13.60 -17.17 -36.57
CA ASP A 685 -12.30 -16.66 -37.00
C ASP A 685 -12.35 -15.17 -37.41
N LYS A 686 -13.35 -14.81 -38.21
CA LYS A 686 -13.57 -13.44 -38.65
C LYS A 686 -14.02 -12.56 -37.48
N ASN A 687 -14.97 -13.00 -36.66
CA ASN A 687 -15.46 -12.24 -35.51
C ASN A 687 -14.34 -11.92 -34.53
N MET A 688 -13.43 -12.87 -34.26
CA MET A 688 -12.25 -12.68 -33.42
C MET A 688 -11.28 -11.68 -34.04
N SER A 689 -11.05 -11.74 -35.36
CA SER A 689 -10.16 -10.83 -36.08
C SER A 689 -10.72 -9.41 -36.11
N ASP A 690 -11.97 -9.23 -36.55
CA ASP A 690 -12.64 -7.93 -36.64
C ASP A 690 -12.72 -7.26 -35.27
N SER A 691 -12.99 -8.03 -34.21
CA SER A 691 -13.05 -7.51 -32.83
C SER A 691 -11.69 -7.11 -32.29
N TYR A 692 -10.65 -7.85 -32.63
CA TYR A 692 -9.27 -7.49 -32.30
C TYR A 692 -8.88 -6.18 -32.98
N GLU A 693 -9.10 -6.09 -34.29
CA GLU A 693 -8.72 -4.93 -35.09
C GLU A 693 -9.46 -3.66 -34.65
N SER A 694 -10.77 -3.77 -34.44
CA SER A 694 -11.58 -2.65 -33.96
C SER A 694 -11.14 -2.13 -32.60
N ALA A 695 -10.80 -3.04 -31.66
CA ALA A 695 -10.34 -2.64 -30.34
C ALA A 695 -8.89 -2.11 -30.35
N TYR A 696 -8.05 -2.63 -31.25
CA TYR A 696 -6.71 -2.08 -31.52
C TYR A 696 -6.81 -0.62 -31.96
N ASP A 697 -7.63 -0.34 -32.98
CA ASP A 697 -7.81 1.02 -33.49
C ASP A 697 -8.42 1.93 -32.41
N ALA A 698 -9.42 1.44 -31.67
CA ALA A 698 -10.05 2.20 -30.59
C ALA A 698 -9.06 2.66 -29.49
N ALA A 699 -8.02 1.88 -29.21
CA ALA A 699 -6.96 2.25 -28.27
C ALA A 699 -5.85 3.07 -28.93
N HIS A 700 -5.43 2.67 -30.15
CA HIS A 700 -4.32 3.29 -30.88
C HIS A 700 -4.65 4.73 -31.31
N GLU A 701 -5.88 4.96 -31.75
CA GLU A 701 -6.36 6.24 -32.27
C GLU A 701 -6.82 7.22 -31.18
N GLN A 702 -6.70 6.86 -29.89
CA GLN A 702 -7.03 7.79 -28.79
C GLN A 702 -6.18 9.07 -28.89
N PRO A 703 -6.77 10.27 -28.70
CA PRO A 703 -6.05 11.54 -28.80
C PRO A 703 -4.81 11.58 -27.91
N HIS A 704 -3.68 12.08 -28.44
CA HIS A 704 -2.40 12.23 -27.72
C HIS A 704 -1.94 13.69 -27.62
#